data_AF-A0A3D4CQU5-F1
#
_entry.id   AF-A0A3D4CQU5-F1
#
_cell.length_a   1.000
_cell.length_b   1.000
_cell.length_c   1.000
_cell.angle_alpha   90.00
_cell.angle_beta   90.00
_cell.angle_gamma   90.00
#
_symmetry.space_group_name_H-M   'P 1'
#
loop_
_entity.id
_entity.type
_entity.pdbx_description
1 polymer ?
#
loop_
_entity_poly.entity_id
_entity_poly.type
_entity_poly.pdbx_seq_one_letter_code
_entity_poly.pdbx_strand_id
1 'polypeptide(L)'
;MILHFALLVLMLGSGLLPGKDYRFSLNDREFDPRILPVVGTRKGDYKPGDIGRVGNFPFVLSSPGHYQFHVGGHGDTKLFCRIDEGPTHCVGVYVTSPRTAAGRSPSLINPLDEMTPLERSQLWGIRVDMEPSAWHAILHTTGLEWNRTALRLEYTYNGKSQRVLPALPTDLCYLILSCEGVTGLNKLTGLRANKKLRFLDLQLYDQTIDLSSIFPNPGLVNLSISGGSLESIDKLAKLSAIKFLKLRGTGNLNSVSFVSSMPELRVFKVDSTNVTDLRLLSSCPQLRLLSASDTAAERLPDGRTLPHLRDVRLLDTPAAGRREEVEMLRRTSPACAVQASWEEALRARLARANRLSISACSSHPLPDCNRDFLVEMTDLQEVQQVISQMRINPRNSGSYCMSNGDFQLYFHEGDKLVATLGLHQGRFLRWHRGRWPGDAELSIPAARILCDLLASAGQEQPRKDLRQAIAVKRARVKNWDPSIRSFEKADQESRPRARTLLLTGSSSIRKWDLQKSFPGKQMINRGFGGSELSDAILYFDRIVLPHDPRVVFLYAGDNDIERGKSAQQVVEDYKAYSQLIREKAPNTRFAFISIKPSLKRWHLWPEMALANRMIESICETDNYSYYIDIVGPMLDSEGLLRENLFAGDGLHLSEKGYHAWTRVISQWLDQNDPGP
;
A
#
# COMPACT_ATOMS: atom_id res chain seq x y z
N MET A 1 15.30 12.50 -77.38
CA MET A 1 16.02 13.01 -76.20
C MET A 1 14.99 13.39 -75.16
N ILE A 2 14.54 12.38 -74.42
CA ILE A 2 13.34 12.35 -73.58
C ILE A 2 13.68 11.49 -72.35
N LEU A 3 13.16 11.88 -71.19
CA LEU A 3 13.13 11.18 -69.90
C LEU A 3 14.47 10.96 -69.18
N HIS A 4 14.62 11.60 -68.02
CA HIS A 4 14.94 11.01 -66.70
C HIS A 4 15.30 12.16 -65.74
N PHE A 5 14.43 12.51 -64.79
CA PHE A 5 14.78 13.01 -63.44
C PHE A 5 13.49 13.29 -62.66
N ALA A 6 12.86 12.21 -62.18
CA ALA A 6 11.79 12.25 -61.20
C ALA A 6 11.96 11.04 -60.27
N LEU A 7 13.03 11.03 -59.45
CA LEU A 7 13.22 10.08 -58.35
C LEU A 7 14.38 10.50 -57.42
N LEU A 8 14.23 11.59 -56.65
CA LEU A 8 15.14 11.87 -55.51
C LEU A 8 14.56 12.89 -54.49
N VAL A 9 13.34 12.65 -53.96
CA VAL A 9 12.80 13.40 -52.79
C VAL A 9 12.15 12.47 -51.75
N LEU A 10 12.50 11.18 -51.77
CA LEU A 10 12.13 10.22 -50.73
C LEU A 10 13.42 9.61 -50.21
N MET A 11 13.90 10.10 -49.06
CA MET A 11 14.81 9.51 -48.08
C MET A 11 15.62 10.64 -47.43
N LEU A 12 15.34 10.89 -46.13
CA LEU A 12 16.01 11.74 -45.12
C LEU A 12 15.06 12.81 -44.54
N GLY A 13 14.62 12.59 -43.30
CA GLY A 13 13.93 13.62 -42.50
C GLY A 13 12.72 13.12 -41.72
N SER A 14 12.93 12.09 -40.89
CA SER A 14 12.02 11.58 -39.86
C SER A 14 11.18 12.64 -39.14
N GLY A 15 9.89 12.33 -38.95
CA GLY A 15 8.89 13.16 -38.30
C GLY A 15 9.33 13.83 -37.00
N LEU A 16 9.09 15.13 -36.93
CA LEU A 16 9.14 15.93 -35.72
C LEU A 16 7.98 15.53 -34.80
N LEU A 17 8.31 14.79 -33.73
CA LEU A 17 7.42 14.60 -32.60
C LEU A 17 7.23 15.95 -31.86
N PRO A 18 6.00 16.37 -31.53
CA PRO A 18 5.77 17.56 -30.69
C PRO A 18 6.32 17.29 -29.28
N GLY A 19 7.29 18.09 -28.84
CA GLY A 19 7.99 17.94 -27.56
C GLY A 19 9.52 18.02 -27.64
N LYS A 20 10.13 18.10 -28.83
CA LYS A 20 11.60 18.21 -28.99
C LYS A 20 12.19 19.55 -28.52
N ASP A 21 11.37 20.60 -28.38
CA ASP A 21 11.87 21.94 -28.06
C ASP A 21 12.11 22.17 -26.56
N TYR A 22 11.70 21.25 -25.68
CA TYR A 22 11.95 21.34 -24.24
C TYR A 22 12.70 20.09 -23.77
N ARG A 23 13.89 20.30 -23.21
CA ARG A 23 14.70 19.24 -22.57
C ARG A 23 15.01 19.64 -21.14
N PHE A 24 15.14 18.67 -20.24
CA PHE A 24 15.33 18.93 -18.81
C PHE A 24 16.41 18.02 -18.24
N SER A 25 17.42 18.61 -17.61
CA SER A 25 18.46 17.90 -16.86
C SER A 25 18.57 18.46 -15.43
N LEU A 26 18.87 17.59 -14.49
CA LEU A 26 19.16 17.93 -13.09
C LEU A 26 20.52 17.33 -12.75
N ASN A 27 21.51 18.17 -12.46
CA ASN A 27 22.91 17.76 -12.29
C ASN A 27 23.37 16.85 -13.46
N ASP A 28 23.18 17.35 -14.69
CA ASP A 28 23.54 16.70 -15.97
C ASP A 28 22.81 15.39 -16.30
N ARG A 29 21.79 15.01 -15.51
CA ARG A 29 20.96 13.82 -15.78
C ARG A 29 19.59 14.20 -16.27
N GLU A 30 19.17 13.64 -17.41
CA GLU A 30 17.82 13.85 -17.94
C GLU A 30 16.73 13.37 -16.96
N PHE A 31 15.64 14.14 -16.87
CA PHE A 31 14.48 13.77 -16.05
C PHE A 31 13.16 14.30 -16.62
N ASP A 32 12.03 13.70 -16.23
CA ASP A 32 10.67 14.23 -16.52
C ASP A 32 10.23 15.15 -15.37
N PRO A 33 10.17 16.49 -15.56
CA PRO A 33 9.73 17.45 -14.53
C PRO A 33 8.21 17.40 -14.28
N ARG A 34 7.48 16.49 -14.93
CA ARG A 34 6.03 16.28 -14.82
C ARG A 34 5.22 17.53 -15.12
N ILE A 35 5.57 18.21 -16.22
CA ILE A 35 4.87 19.42 -16.67
C ILE A 35 3.36 19.18 -16.74
N LEU A 36 2.61 20.04 -16.06
CA LEU A 36 1.17 20.14 -16.09
C LEU A 36 0.77 21.26 -17.08
N PRO A 37 0.05 20.94 -18.16
CA PRO A 37 -0.37 21.93 -19.12
C PRO A 37 -1.44 22.85 -18.53
N VAL A 38 -1.15 24.15 -18.48
CA VAL A 38 -2.07 25.23 -18.09
C VAL A 38 -2.38 26.12 -19.30
N VAL A 39 -1.40 26.27 -20.19
CA VAL A 39 -1.49 26.92 -21.50
C VAL A 39 -1.47 25.87 -22.61
N GLY A 40 -0.61 24.85 -22.47
CA GLY A 40 -0.51 23.70 -23.37
C GLY A 40 -1.82 22.92 -23.51
N THR A 41 -1.96 22.16 -24.60
CA THR A 41 -3.20 21.43 -24.87
C THR A 41 -3.18 19.98 -24.38
N ARG A 42 -1.98 19.41 -24.18
CA ARG A 42 -1.76 18.02 -23.77
C ARG A 42 -0.37 17.79 -23.18
N LYS A 43 -0.17 16.67 -22.47
CA LYS A 43 1.18 16.21 -22.08
C LYS A 43 2.05 16.08 -23.34
N GLY A 44 3.22 16.72 -23.36
CA GLY A 44 4.14 16.78 -24.49
C GLY A 44 3.95 17.99 -25.43
N ASP A 45 2.83 18.72 -25.34
CA ASP A 45 2.63 20.01 -26.00
C ASP A 45 2.86 21.13 -24.98
N TYR A 46 4.12 21.30 -24.59
CA TYR A 46 4.53 22.26 -23.57
C TYR A 46 4.58 23.67 -24.14
N LYS A 47 4.06 24.63 -23.38
CA LYS A 47 4.07 26.05 -23.74
C LYS A 47 4.59 26.89 -22.57
N PRO A 48 5.15 28.09 -22.84
CA PRO A 48 5.43 29.05 -21.79
C PRO A 48 4.18 29.31 -20.95
N GLY A 49 4.32 29.30 -19.62
CA GLY A 49 3.20 29.37 -18.67
C GLY A 49 2.65 28.03 -18.17
N ASP A 50 3.13 26.89 -18.69
CA ASP A 50 2.85 25.58 -18.10
C ASP A 50 3.65 25.39 -16.79
N ILE A 51 3.20 24.52 -15.88
CA ILE A 51 3.83 24.37 -14.56
C ILE A 51 4.59 23.06 -14.48
N GLY A 52 5.85 23.12 -14.04
CA GLY A 52 6.66 21.95 -13.72
C GLY A 52 7.09 21.89 -12.27
N ARG A 53 7.89 20.87 -11.94
CA ARG A 53 8.61 20.81 -10.67
C ARG A 53 9.99 20.19 -10.81
N VAL A 54 10.93 20.66 -9.99
CA VAL A 54 12.25 20.07 -9.79
C VAL A 54 12.38 19.72 -8.31
N GLY A 55 12.41 18.42 -7.98
CA GLY A 55 12.22 17.99 -6.59
C GLY A 55 10.91 18.55 -6.03
N ASN A 56 11.01 19.40 -5.00
CA ASN A 56 9.88 20.09 -4.37
C ASN A 56 9.68 21.54 -4.83
N PHE A 57 10.55 22.08 -5.69
CA PHE A 57 10.42 23.42 -6.24
C PHE A 57 9.39 23.43 -7.38
N PRO A 58 8.26 24.14 -7.25
CA PRO A 58 7.39 24.39 -8.40
C PRO A 58 8.08 25.40 -9.33
N PHE A 59 7.79 25.38 -10.64
CA PHE A 59 8.24 26.44 -11.54
C PHE A 59 7.27 26.64 -12.69
N VAL A 60 7.24 27.85 -13.25
CA VAL A 60 6.52 28.17 -14.49
C VAL A 60 7.48 28.08 -15.67
N LEU A 61 7.08 27.37 -16.72
CA LEU A 61 7.86 27.25 -17.96
C LEU A 61 8.00 28.58 -18.66
N SER A 62 9.20 28.83 -19.17
CA SER A 62 9.53 29.98 -20.00
C SER A 62 9.67 29.57 -21.47
N SER A 63 10.55 30.22 -22.22
CA SER A 63 10.92 29.88 -23.60
C SER A 63 11.34 28.42 -23.75
N PRO A 64 11.12 27.81 -24.93
CA PRO A 64 11.70 26.51 -25.26
C PRO A 64 13.23 26.52 -25.16
N GLY A 65 13.83 25.35 -24.92
CA GLY A 65 15.26 25.15 -24.77
C GLY A 65 15.61 23.95 -23.89
N HIS A 66 16.90 23.75 -23.66
CA HIS A 66 17.42 22.78 -22.70
C HIS A 66 17.59 23.41 -21.31
N TYR A 67 16.71 23.08 -20.39
CA TYR A 67 16.73 23.51 -19.00
C TYR A 67 17.70 22.63 -18.21
N GLN A 68 18.74 23.23 -17.68
CA GLN A 68 19.79 22.58 -16.90
C GLN A 68 19.72 23.08 -15.46
N PHE A 69 19.15 22.25 -14.59
CA PHE A 69 18.91 22.59 -13.19
C PHE A 69 20.03 22.10 -12.28
N HIS A 70 20.29 22.89 -11.24
CA HIS A 70 21.14 22.53 -10.11
C HIS A 70 20.55 23.11 -8.81
N VAL A 71 20.58 22.35 -7.72
CA VAL A 71 20.13 22.80 -6.40
C VAL A 71 21.34 23.20 -5.58
N GLY A 72 21.28 24.35 -4.92
CA GLY A 72 22.36 24.84 -4.06
C GLY A 72 21.89 25.93 -3.08
N GLY A 73 22.80 26.80 -2.68
CA GLY A 73 22.57 27.78 -1.62
C GLY A 73 22.67 27.16 -0.22
N HIS A 74 22.56 27.99 0.82
CA HIS A 74 22.64 27.53 2.20
C HIS A 74 21.49 26.55 2.50
N GLY A 75 21.80 25.28 2.75
CA GLY A 75 20.82 24.23 3.04
C GLY A 75 19.92 23.84 1.86
N ASP A 76 20.44 23.87 0.62
CA ASP A 76 19.72 23.47 -0.60
C ASP A 76 18.44 24.29 -0.86
N THR A 77 18.48 25.57 -0.48
CA THR A 77 17.33 26.47 -0.52
C THR A 77 17.16 27.26 -1.81
N LYS A 78 18.10 27.18 -2.76
CA LYS A 78 18.04 27.86 -4.06
C LYS A 78 18.06 26.84 -5.20
N LEU A 79 17.21 27.05 -6.19
CA LEU A 79 17.21 26.33 -7.47
C LEU A 79 17.79 27.24 -8.54
N PHE A 80 18.84 26.77 -9.21
CA PHE A 80 19.47 27.45 -10.33
C PHE A 80 19.09 26.76 -11.63
N CYS A 81 18.94 27.56 -12.69
CA CYS A 81 18.68 27.05 -14.02
C CYS A 81 19.45 27.84 -15.06
N ARG A 82 19.98 27.13 -16.05
CA ARG A 82 20.46 27.67 -17.32
C ARG A 82 19.60 27.08 -18.45
N ILE A 83 19.24 27.91 -19.43
CA ILE A 83 18.57 27.45 -20.66
C ILE A 83 19.59 27.50 -21.80
N ASP A 84 19.87 26.36 -22.43
CA ASP A 84 20.87 26.21 -23.48
C ASP A 84 22.23 26.82 -23.07
N GLU A 85 22.77 27.74 -23.87
CA GLU A 85 24.05 28.43 -23.61
C GLU A 85 23.87 29.77 -22.86
N GLY A 86 22.69 30.02 -22.29
CA GLY A 86 22.38 31.25 -21.56
C GLY A 86 23.09 31.39 -20.21
N PRO A 87 22.84 32.48 -19.47
CA PRO A 87 23.36 32.63 -18.12
C PRO A 87 22.61 31.71 -17.14
N THR A 88 23.30 31.32 -16.07
CA THR A 88 22.67 30.62 -14.94
C THR A 88 22.01 31.64 -14.02
N HIS A 89 20.73 31.47 -13.75
CA HIS A 89 19.95 32.32 -12.84
C HIS A 89 19.42 31.53 -11.65
N CYS A 90 19.23 32.19 -10.51
CA CYS A 90 18.41 31.65 -9.43
C CYS A 90 16.94 31.77 -9.84
N VAL A 91 16.28 30.65 -10.09
CA VAL A 91 14.90 30.59 -10.59
C VAL A 91 13.91 30.06 -9.57
N GLY A 92 14.39 29.55 -8.44
CA GLY A 92 13.51 29.09 -7.37
C GLY A 92 14.12 29.24 -5.99
N VAL A 93 13.27 29.50 -5.01
CA VAL A 93 13.68 29.61 -3.60
C VAL A 93 12.80 28.76 -2.70
N TYR A 94 13.43 28.26 -1.64
CA TYR A 94 12.79 27.50 -0.58
C TYR A 94 13.01 28.24 0.74
N VAL A 95 11.92 28.80 1.23
CA VAL A 95 11.87 29.50 2.52
C VAL A 95 11.44 28.49 3.57
N THR A 96 12.27 28.27 4.59
CA THR A 96 12.05 27.20 5.57
C THR A 96 12.50 27.57 6.96
N SER A 97 11.97 26.88 7.96
CA SER A 97 12.40 26.97 9.35
C SER A 97 12.71 25.56 9.86
N PRO A 98 13.95 25.07 9.67
CA PRO A 98 14.30 23.69 9.98
C PRO A 98 14.07 23.40 11.46
N ARG A 99 13.44 22.26 11.77
CA ARG A 99 13.32 21.79 13.16
C ARG A 99 14.70 21.44 13.69
N THR A 100 15.24 22.24 14.60
CA THR A 100 16.46 21.90 15.33
C THR A 100 16.16 20.91 16.45
N ALA A 101 17.15 20.08 16.81
CA ALA A 101 17.09 19.23 18.00
C ALA A 101 16.67 20.04 19.24
N ALA A 102 15.96 19.39 20.17
CA ALA A 102 15.28 20.00 21.30
C ALA A 102 16.12 21.09 22.00
N GLY A 103 15.64 22.34 21.97
CA GLY A 103 16.17 23.45 22.77
C GLY A 103 16.69 24.68 22.02
N ARG A 104 16.82 24.67 20.68
CA ARG A 104 17.08 25.90 19.90
C ARG A 104 15.83 26.38 19.19
N SER A 105 15.60 27.70 19.19
CA SER A 105 14.60 28.33 18.33
C SER A 105 14.99 28.09 16.87
N PRO A 106 14.06 27.62 16.01
CA PRO A 106 14.33 27.47 14.58
C PRO A 106 14.82 28.80 14.00
N SER A 107 15.96 28.80 13.30
CA SER A 107 16.37 29.98 12.52
C SER A 107 15.64 29.96 11.17
N LEU A 108 15.02 31.08 10.83
CA LEU A 108 14.37 31.27 9.53
C LEU A 108 15.46 31.33 8.45
N ILE A 109 15.37 30.46 7.44
CA ILE A 109 16.17 30.55 6.23
C ILE A 109 15.27 31.17 5.16
N ASN A 110 15.50 32.44 4.85
CA ASN A 110 14.77 33.18 3.83
C ASN A 110 15.71 33.71 2.74
N PRO A 111 15.92 32.93 1.67
CA PRO A 111 16.74 33.37 0.54
C PRO A 111 16.29 34.68 -0.12
N LEU A 112 15.02 35.07 0.02
CA LEU A 112 14.48 36.29 -0.59
C LEU A 112 15.11 37.55 0.00
N ASP A 113 15.48 37.55 1.28
CA ASP A 113 16.02 38.73 1.97
C ASP A 113 17.40 39.13 1.42
N GLU A 114 18.14 38.16 0.89
CA GLU A 114 19.46 38.36 0.27
C GLU A 114 19.38 38.79 -1.20
N MET A 115 18.21 38.68 -1.83
CA MET A 115 18.03 38.93 -3.27
C MET A 115 17.64 40.39 -3.53
N THR A 116 18.22 40.95 -4.58
CA THR A 116 17.81 42.23 -5.16
C THR A 116 16.41 42.13 -5.81
N PRO A 117 15.68 43.25 -6.00
CA PRO A 117 14.41 43.23 -6.72
C PRO A 117 14.49 42.65 -8.14
N LEU A 118 15.62 42.82 -8.84
CA LEU A 118 15.85 42.26 -10.17
C LEU A 118 16.03 40.74 -10.14
N GLU A 119 16.73 40.20 -9.13
CA GLU A 119 16.85 38.75 -8.98
C GLU A 119 15.51 38.13 -8.58
N ARG A 120 14.74 38.80 -7.72
CA ARG A 120 13.39 38.37 -7.34
C ARG A 120 12.43 38.33 -8.53
N SER A 121 12.56 39.25 -9.49
CA SER A 121 11.69 39.28 -10.67
C SER A 121 11.98 38.15 -11.65
N GLN A 122 13.11 37.46 -11.52
CA GLN A 122 13.50 36.31 -12.33
C GLN A 122 13.04 34.97 -11.74
N LEU A 123 12.44 34.95 -10.55
CA LEU A 123 11.96 33.73 -9.93
C LEU A 123 10.78 33.13 -10.71
N TRP A 124 10.84 31.82 -10.90
CA TRP A 124 9.76 31.01 -11.49
C TRP A 124 8.99 30.24 -10.42
N GLY A 125 9.56 30.11 -9.22
CA GLY A 125 9.05 29.26 -8.16
C GLY A 125 9.42 29.70 -6.75
N ILE A 126 8.43 29.74 -5.86
CA ILE A 126 8.66 29.95 -4.42
C ILE A 126 7.99 28.81 -3.66
N ARG A 127 8.76 28.14 -2.81
CA ARG A 127 8.30 27.16 -1.84
C ARG A 127 8.45 27.73 -0.45
N VAL A 128 7.40 27.68 0.35
CA VAL A 128 7.39 28.15 1.74
C VAL A 128 6.93 27.02 2.64
N ASP A 129 7.79 26.55 3.53
CA ASP A 129 7.49 25.51 4.54
C ASP A 129 7.75 26.08 5.93
N MET A 130 6.73 26.74 6.48
CA MET A 130 6.77 27.37 7.80
C MET A 130 5.37 27.77 8.28
N GLU A 131 5.33 28.25 9.52
CA GLU A 131 4.17 28.81 10.19
C GLU A 131 3.44 29.89 9.34
N PRO A 132 2.11 29.82 9.18
CA PRO A 132 1.34 30.76 8.35
C PRO A 132 1.43 32.24 8.76
N SER A 133 1.77 32.55 10.01
CA SER A 133 2.01 33.93 10.45
C SER A 133 3.18 34.59 9.71
N ALA A 134 4.16 33.80 9.26
CA ALA A 134 5.30 34.28 8.49
C ALA A 134 5.00 34.44 6.99
N TRP A 135 3.92 33.83 6.47
CA TRP A 135 3.56 33.93 5.05
C TRP A 135 3.28 35.37 4.63
N HIS A 136 2.68 36.18 5.50
CA HIS A 136 2.33 37.56 5.17
C HIS A 136 3.55 38.37 4.70
N ALA A 137 4.67 38.31 5.41
CA ALA A 137 5.89 39.02 5.02
C ALA A 137 6.43 38.57 3.65
N ILE A 138 6.42 37.26 3.40
CA ILE A 138 6.90 36.67 2.13
C ILE A 138 5.99 37.09 0.97
N LEU A 139 4.68 37.06 1.15
CA LEU A 139 3.69 37.41 0.12
C LEU A 139 3.73 38.90 -0.25
N HIS A 140 4.21 39.76 0.65
CA HIS A 140 4.38 41.20 0.43
C HIS A 140 5.82 41.60 0.06
N THR A 141 6.69 40.64 -0.23
CA THR A 141 8.06 40.92 -0.66
C THR A 141 8.06 41.65 -2.01
N THR A 142 8.75 42.79 -2.07
CA THR A 142 8.84 43.62 -3.29
C THR A 142 9.77 43.00 -4.33
N GLY A 143 9.49 43.26 -5.62
CA GLY A 143 10.29 42.76 -6.74
C GLY A 143 9.88 41.37 -7.25
N LEU A 144 8.80 40.77 -6.75
CA LEU A 144 8.28 39.49 -7.24
C LEU A 144 7.27 39.67 -8.37
N GLU A 145 7.39 38.85 -9.42
CA GLU A 145 6.43 38.78 -10.53
C GLU A 145 5.51 37.55 -10.38
N TRP A 146 4.40 37.71 -9.66
CA TRP A 146 3.50 36.58 -9.30
C TRP A 146 2.72 36.00 -10.48
N ASN A 147 2.63 36.72 -11.60
CA ASN A 147 2.07 36.20 -12.85
C ASN A 147 2.98 35.14 -13.53
N ARG A 148 4.26 35.08 -13.16
CA ARG A 148 5.28 34.14 -13.67
C ARG A 148 5.90 33.27 -12.58
N THR A 149 5.52 33.48 -11.33
CA THR A 149 6.04 32.73 -10.18
C THR A 149 5.00 31.75 -9.65
N ALA A 150 5.36 30.46 -9.59
CA ALA A 150 4.54 29.45 -8.95
C ALA A 150 4.75 29.47 -7.43
N LEU A 151 3.65 29.60 -6.66
CA LEU A 151 3.71 29.62 -5.20
C LEU A 151 3.25 28.29 -4.62
N ARG A 152 4.10 27.68 -3.78
CA ARG A 152 3.73 26.55 -2.93
C ARG A 152 3.84 26.92 -1.46
N LEU A 153 2.72 26.83 -0.76
CA LEU A 153 2.64 27.00 0.68
C LEU A 153 2.43 25.63 1.32
N GLU A 154 3.35 25.24 2.20
CA GLU A 154 3.35 23.99 2.93
C GLU A 154 3.33 24.24 4.43
N TYR A 155 2.65 23.33 5.14
CA TYR A 155 2.65 23.32 6.59
C TYR A 155 2.34 21.93 7.15
N THR A 156 3.07 21.55 8.19
CA THR A 156 2.81 20.36 8.99
C THR A 156 2.40 20.75 10.41
N TYR A 157 1.27 20.21 10.89
CA TYR A 157 0.71 20.49 12.21
C TYR A 157 1.73 20.39 13.37
N ASN A 158 1.66 21.36 14.29
CA ASN A 158 2.52 21.46 15.47
C ASN A 158 1.74 21.57 16.79
N GLY A 159 0.44 21.27 16.80
CA GLY A 159 -0.38 21.32 18.03
C GLY A 159 -1.21 22.59 18.25
N LYS A 160 -1.23 23.56 17.32
CA LYS A 160 -2.00 24.81 17.45
C LYS A 160 -3.18 24.90 16.47
N SER A 161 -4.37 25.25 16.98
CA SER A 161 -5.65 25.32 16.25
C SER A 161 -5.92 26.67 15.58
N GLN A 162 -6.68 26.64 14.46
CA GLN A 162 -7.25 27.77 13.70
C GLN A 162 -6.27 28.74 13.05
N ARG A 163 -6.22 28.73 11.70
CA ARG A 163 -5.41 29.68 10.92
C ARG A 163 -6.13 30.15 9.66
N VAL A 164 -5.92 31.41 9.28
CA VAL A 164 -6.50 32.04 8.08
C VAL A 164 -5.45 32.15 6.99
N LEU A 165 -5.83 31.87 5.74
CA LEU A 165 -4.99 32.14 4.58
C LEU A 165 -4.84 33.67 4.42
N PRO A 166 -3.63 34.24 4.54
CA PRO A 166 -3.42 35.68 4.36
C PRO A 166 -3.80 36.11 2.94
N ALA A 167 -4.00 37.43 2.75
CA ALA A 167 -4.25 37.99 1.44
C ALA A 167 -3.14 37.59 0.46
N LEU A 168 -3.53 36.98 -0.66
CA LEU A 168 -2.60 36.57 -1.70
C LEU A 168 -2.45 37.70 -2.74
N PRO A 169 -1.29 37.76 -3.44
CA PRO A 169 -1.08 38.71 -4.51
C PRO A 169 -2.19 38.63 -5.57
N THR A 170 -2.65 39.79 -6.05
CA THR A 170 -3.81 39.88 -6.95
C THR A 170 -3.52 39.42 -8.36
N ASP A 171 -2.24 39.38 -8.75
CA ASP A 171 -1.74 38.90 -10.04
C ASP A 171 -1.19 37.47 -10.00
N LEU A 172 -1.25 36.79 -8.83
CA LEU A 172 -0.85 35.39 -8.69
C LEU A 172 -1.67 34.48 -9.61
N CYS A 173 -0.98 33.69 -10.44
CA CYS A 173 -1.59 32.76 -11.39
C CYS A 173 -1.60 31.30 -10.92
N TYR A 174 -0.70 30.93 -9.99
CA TYR A 174 -0.38 29.55 -9.69
C TYR A 174 -0.21 29.34 -8.18
N LEU A 175 -1.10 28.54 -7.58
CA LEU A 175 -1.06 28.26 -6.15
C LEU A 175 -1.15 26.75 -5.86
N ILE A 176 -0.24 26.27 -5.00
CA ILE A 176 -0.32 24.97 -4.36
C ILE A 176 -0.38 25.23 -2.85
N LEU A 177 -1.41 24.70 -2.19
CA LEU A 177 -1.57 24.77 -0.74
C LEU A 177 -1.63 23.35 -0.19
N SER A 178 -0.64 22.98 0.62
CA SER A 178 -0.47 21.63 1.17
C SER A 178 -0.31 21.69 2.67
N CYS A 179 -1.41 21.46 3.40
CA CYS A 179 -1.46 21.61 4.84
C CYS A 179 -2.05 20.35 5.48
N GLU A 180 -1.23 19.62 6.24
CA GLU A 180 -1.63 18.41 6.93
C GLU A 180 -1.96 18.71 8.41
N GLY A 181 -3.11 18.23 8.88
CA GLY A 181 -3.56 18.39 10.27
C GLY A 181 -3.95 19.83 10.67
N VAL A 182 -4.16 20.74 9.73
CA VAL A 182 -4.58 22.13 9.98
C VAL A 182 -6.10 22.25 10.02
N THR A 183 -6.63 23.15 10.83
CA THR A 183 -8.04 23.58 10.77
C THR A 183 -8.11 25.10 10.55
N GLY A 184 -9.13 25.57 9.82
CA GLY A 184 -9.42 27.00 9.61
C GLY A 184 -9.00 27.59 8.27
N LEU A 185 -8.28 26.84 7.42
CA LEU A 185 -7.98 27.26 6.04
C LEU A 185 -9.16 27.05 5.08
N ASN A 186 -10.28 26.53 5.60
CA ASN A 186 -11.47 26.19 4.84
C ASN A 186 -12.05 27.31 3.97
N LYS A 187 -12.09 28.55 4.46
CA LYS A 187 -12.76 29.65 3.75
C LYS A 187 -11.95 30.25 2.62
N LEU A 188 -10.64 29.97 2.58
CA LEU A 188 -9.69 30.49 1.57
C LEU A 188 -9.83 32.01 1.33
N THR A 189 -10.13 32.80 2.37
CA THR A 189 -10.49 34.23 2.23
C THR A 189 -9.39 35.06 1.56
N GLY A 190 -8.13 34.64 1.69
CA GLY A 190 -6.99 35.25 1.01
C GLY A 190 -7.08 35.27 -0.52
N LEU A 191 -7.91 34.41 -1.12
CA LEU A 191 -8.14 34.35 -2.58
C LEU A 191 -9.22 35.33 -3.08
N ARG A 192 -10.03 35.94 -2.20
CA ARG A 192 -11.20 36.75 -2.61
C ARG A 192 -10.85 37.92 -3.53
N ALA A 193 -9.67 38.51 -3.36
CA ALA A 193 -9.20 39.63 -4.17
C ALA A 193 -8.51 39.19 -5.47
N ASN A 194 -8.08 37.93 -5.58
CA ASN A 194 -7.40 37.41 -6.76
C ASN A 194 -8.41 37.02 -7.84
N LYS A 195 -8.16 37.49 -9.07
CA LYS A 195 -9.00 37.26 -10.25
C LYS A 195 -8.21 36.71 -11.45
N LYS A 196 -6.96 36.30 -11.23
CA LYS A 196 -6.02 35.85 -12.28
C LYS A 196 -5.58 34.40 -12.12
N LEU A 197 -6.09 33.68 -11.12
CA LEU A 197 -5.70 32.32 -10.83
C LEU A 197 -6.03 31.40 -12.02
N ARG A 198 -5.02 30.65 -12.47
CA ARG A 198 -5.12 29.67 -13.57
C ARG A 198 -4.90 28.23 -13.11
N PHE A 199 -4.19 28.06 -12.01
CA PHE A 199 -3.92 26.77 -11.38
C PHE A 199 -4.10 26.84 -9.87
N LEU A 200 -4.84 25.88 -9.34
CA LEU A 200 -5.04 25.71 -7.91
C LEU A 200 -4.96 24.22 -7.54
N ASP A 201 -4.04 23.88 -6.64
CA ASP A 201 -3.97 22.55 -6.00
C ASP A 201 -4.12 22.70 -4.48
N LEU A 202 -5.16 22.08 -3.92
CA LEU A 202 -5.49 22.10 -2.50
C LEU A 202 -5.35 20.70 -1.93
N GLN A 203 -4.40 20.52 -1.02
CA GLN A 203 -4.17 19.29 -0.27
C GLN A 203 -4.48 19.59 1.20
N LEU A 204 -5.77 19.60 1.52
CA LEU A 204 -6.33 20.01 2.81
C LEU A 204 -7.14 18.85 3.40
N TYR A 205 -6.43 17.85 3.88
CA TYR A 205 -7.03 16.68 4.52
C TYR A 205 -7.80 17.12 5.80
N ASP A 206 -8.90 16.44 6.08
CA ASP A 206 -9.71 16.61 7.31
C ASP A 206 -10.46 17.95 7.49
N GLN A 207 -10.67 18.73 6.42
CA GLN A 207 -11.42 19.99 6.46
C GLN A 207 -12.58 20.05 5.46
N THR A 208 -13.64 20.79 5.80
CA THR A 208 -14.67 21.20 4.83
C THR A 208 -14.23 22.49 4.15
N ILE A 209 -13.97 22.49 2.85
CA ILE A 209 -13.45 23.64 2.08
C ILE A 209 -14.61 24.39 1.42
N ASP A 210 -14.72 25.70 1.66
CA ASP A 210 -15.66 26.57 0.95
C ASP A 210 -15.05 27.11 -0.34
N LEU A 211 -15.63 26.71 -1.46
CA LEU A 211 -15.19 27.10 -2.80
C LEU A 211 -15.65 28.52 -3.20
N SER A 212 -16.44 29.21 -2.37
CA SER A 212 -16.95 30.55 -2.70
C SER A 212 -15.87 31.55 -3.10
N SER A 213 -14.69 31.44 -2.48
CA SER A 213 -13.54 32.33 -2.71
C SER A 213 -12.80 32.08 -4.04
N ILE A 214 -13.04 30.96 -4.74
CA ILE A 214 -12.35 30.66 -6.02
C ILE A 214 -13.17 31.07 -7.25
N PHE A 215 -14.49 31.22 -7.14
CA PHE A 215 -15.37 31.58 -8.27
C PHE A 215 -15.11 32.94 -8.94
N PRO A 216 -14.46 33.93 -8.30
CA PRO A 216 -13.99 35.13 -9.00
C PRO A 216 -12.91 34.90 -10.08
N ASN A 217 -12.46 33.65 -10.27
CA ASN A 217 -11.43 33.26 -11.25
C ASN A 217 -12.02 32.41 -12.39
N PRO A 218 -12.83 32.98 -13.31
CA PRO A 218 -13.41 32.21 -14.42
C PRO A 218 -12.37 31.65 -15.40
N GLY A 219 -11.14 32.20 -15.38
CA GLY A 219 -10.00 31.74 -16.18
C GLY A 219 -9.24 30.55 -15.59
N LEU A 220 -9.71 29.97 -14.48
CA LEU A 220 -9.10 28.81 -13.83
C LEU A 220 -9.16 27.59 -14.77
N VAL A 221 -8.00 27.00 -15.06
CA VAL A 221 -7.87 25.85 -16.00
C VAL A 221 -7.67 24.54 -15.26
N ASN A 222 -6.94 24.59 -14.15
CA ASN A 222 -6.61 23.42 -13.35
C ASN A 222 -7.08 23.63 -11.92
N LEU A 223 -7.97 22.75 -11.48
CA LEU A 223 -8.41 22.67 -10.10
C LEU A 223 -8.18 21.24 -9.60
N SER A 224 -7.36 21.13 -8.57
CA SER A 224 -7.07 19.89 -7.87
C SER A 224 -7.40 20.06 -6.40
N ILE A 225 -8.22 19.16 -5.86
CA ILE A 225 -8.57 19.13 -4.45
C ILE A 225 -8.45 17.68 -3.98
N SER A 226 -7.73 17.47 -2.88
CA SER A 226 -7.51 16.15 -2.27
C SER A 226 -7.89 16.18 -0.79
N GLY A 227 -8.79 15.27 -0.40
CA GLY A 227 -9.29 15.10 0.96
C GLY A 227 -10.46 16.02 1.34
N GLY A 228 -11.04 15.75 2.51
CA GLY A 228 -12.01 16.64 3.16
C GLY A 228 -13.44 16.58 2.61
N SER A 229 -14.19 17.65 2.86
CA SER A 229 -15.54 17.91 2.31
C SER A 229 -15.54 19.24 1.54
N LEU A 230 -16.55 19.47 0.70
CA LEU A 230 -16.65 20.69 -0.12
C LEU A 230 -17.98 21.42 0.12
N GLU A 231 -17.93 22.74 0.25
CA GLU A 231 -19.10 23.61 0.22
C GLU A 231 -19.17 24.38 -1.10
N SER A 232 -20.38 24.81 -1.47
CA SER A 232 -20.64 25.53 -2.73
C SER A 232 -20.29 24.74 -4.02
N ILE A 233 -20.33 23.40 -3.97
CA ILE A 233 -19.97 22.51 -5.11
C ILE A 233 -20.76 22.86 -6.37
N ASP A 234 -22.07 23.11 -6.28
CA ASP A 234 -22.92 23.40 -7.44
C ASP A 234 -22.48 24.65 -8.21
N LYS A 235 -21.79 25.59 -7.54
CA LYS A 235 -21.26 26.81 -8.15
C LYS A 235 -19.98 26.58 -8.94
N LEU A 236 -19.38 25.37 -8.91
CA LEU A 236 -18.28 24.98 -9.79
C LEU A 236 -18.63 25.17 -11.28
N ALA A 237 -19.93 25.10 -11.63
CA ALA A 237 -20.42 25.39 -12.99
C ALA A 237 -20.01 26.79 -13.50
N LYS A 238 -19.64 27.73 -12.62
CA LYS A 238 -19.14 29.06 -12.99
C LYS A 238 -17.72 29.04 -13.59
N LEU A 239 -16.98 27.95 -13.41
CA LEU A 239 -15.59 27.80 -13.85
C LEU A 239 -15.53 27.07 -15.19
N SER A 240 -16.06 27.69 -16.25
CA SER A 240 -16.20 27.06 -17.58
C SER A 240 -14.88 26.83 -18.33
N ALA A 241 -13.80 27.51 -17.95
CA ALA A 241 -12.47 27.36 -18.56
C ALA A 241 -11.69 26.13 -18.06
N ILE A 242 -12.25 25.37 -17.12
CA ILE A 242 -11.60 24.20 -16.51
C ILE A 242 -11.34 23.12 -17.58
N LYS A 243 -10.08 22.70 -17.67
CA LYS A 243 -9.62 21.59 -18.54
C LYS A 243 -9.19 20.38 -17.72
N PHE A 244 -8.73 20.61 -16.49
CA PHE A 244 -8.22 19.59 -15.58
C PHE A 244 -8.90 19.76 -14.23
N LEU A 245 -9.77 18.81 -13.89
CA LEU A 245 -10.48 18.79 -12.62
C LEU A 245 -10.22 17.49 -11.89
N LYS A 246 -9.69 17.60 -10.67
CA LYS A 246 -9.44 16.47 -9.78
C LYS A 246 -10.08 16.78 -8.43
N LEU A 247 -11.06 15.99 -8.03
CA LEU A 247 -11.74 16.07 -6.74
C LEU A 247 -11.62 14.69 -6.09
N ARG A 248 -10.59 14.48 -5.28
CA ARG A 248 -10.24 13.14 -4.77
C ARG A 248 -10.43 13.06 -3.26
N GLY A 249 -10.95 11.94 -2.77
CA GLY A 249 -11.13 11.77 -1.32
C GLY A 249 -12.10 12.79 -0.71
N THR A 250 -13.05 13.31 -1.50
CA THR A 250 -14.01 14.34 -1.06
C THR A 250 -15.31 13.66 -0.61
N GLY A 251 -15.52 13.57 0.70
CA GLY A 251 -16.53 12.69 1.31
C GLY A 251 -17.99 13.04 1.01
N ASN A 252 -18.29 14.28 0.63
CA ASN A 252 -19.66 14.73 0.33
C ASN A 252 -19.92 14.94 -1.18
N LEU A 253 -19.00 14.53 -2.06
CA LEU A 253 -19.20 14.61 -3.50
C LEU A 253 -20.03 13.42 -4.00
N ASN A 254 -21.32 13.64 -4.20
CA ASN A 254 -22.28 12.63 -4.65
C ASN A 254 -22.75 12.84 -6.11
N SER A 255 -22.54 14.03 -6.66
CA SER A 255 -23.00 14.44 -7.99
C SER A 255 -21.92 15.22 -8.72
N VAL A 256 -21.92 15.11 -10.05
CA VAL A 256 -21.02 15.83 -10.96
C VAL A 256 -21.78 16.75 -11.91
N SER A 257 -22.99 17.19 -11.56
CA SER A 257 -23.88 17.98 -12.44
C SER A 257 -23.24 19.25 -13.02
N PHE A 258 -22.32 19.87 -12.29
CA PHE A 258 -21.57 21.05 -12.72
C PHE A 258 -20.73 20.84 -13.98
N VAL A 259 -20.37 19.60 -14.34
CA VAL A 259 -19.51 19.31 -15.51
C VAL A 259 -20.21 19.68 -16.83
N SER A 260 -21.54 19.76 -16.84
CA SER A 260 -22.31 20.21 -18.01
C SER A 260 -21.99 21.64 -18.45
N SER A 261 -21.38 22.44 -17.58
CA SER A 261 -20.91 23.80 -17.88
C SER A 261 -19.41 23.88 -18.19
N MET A 262 -18.74 22.74 -18.40
CA MET A 262 -17.29 22.64 -18.63
C MET A 262 -16.97 21.93 -19.97
N PRO A 263 -17.32 22.51 -21.13
CA PRO A 263 -17.14 21.87 -22.44
C PRO A 263 -15.66 21.62 -22.81
N GLU A 264 -14.74 22.36 -22.19
CA GLU A 264 -13.29 22.24 -22.38
C GLU A 264 -12.63 21.18 -21.49
N LEU A 265 -13.41 20.45 -20.67
CA LEU A 265 -12.91 19.46 -19.73
C LEU A 265 -12.22 18.30 -20.47
N ARG A 266 -10.94 18.07 -20.15
CA ARG A 266 -10.08 17.05 -20.78
C ARG A 266 -9.70 15.93 -19.83
N VAL A 267 -9.50 16.26 -18.57
CA VAL A 267 -9.13 15.31 -17.53
C VAL A 267 -10.06 15.50 -16.35
N PHE A 268 -10.79 14.46 -16.02
CA PHE A 268 -11.66 14.43 -14.85
C PHE A 268 -11.29 13.27 -13.93
N LYS A 269 -11.03 13.57 -12.66
CA LYS A 269 -10.73 12.57 -11.65
C LYS A 269 -11.57 12.79 -10.40
N VAL A 270 -12.34 11.78 -10.04
CA VAL A 270 -13.22 11.75 -8.86
C VAL A 270 -12.94 10.52 -8.01
N ASP A 271 -11.67 10.13 -7.94
CA ASP A 271 -11.25 8.92 -7.21
C ASP A 271 -11.55 9.03 -5.70
N SER A 272 -11.96 7.94 -5.05
CA SER A 272 -12.28 7.89 -3.62
C SER A 272 -13.40 8.88 -3.22
N THR A 273 -14.53 8.82 -3.93
CA THR A 273 -15.70 9.67 -3.72
C THR A 273 -16.99 8.86 -3.77
N ASN A 274 -18.11 9.50 -3.41
CA ASN A 274 -19.43 8.87 -3.36
C ASN A 274 -20.26 9.05 -4.65
N VAL A 275 -19.63 9.43 -5.76
CA VAL A 275 -20.32 9.62 -7.04
C VAL A 275 -20.79 8.29 -7.62
N THR A 276 -22.06 8.24 -8.04
CA THR A 276 -22.71 7.05 -8.62
C THR A 276 -23.08 7.18 -10.10
N ASP A 277 -23.26 8.41 -10.61
CA ASP A 277 -23.70 8.68 -11.98
C ASP A 277 -22.75 9.66 -12.69
N LEU A 278 -22.13 9.19 -13.77
CA LEU A 278 -21.17 9.94 -14.58
C LEU A 278 -21.70 10.27 -15.98
N ARG A 279 -22.99 10.01 -16.29
CA ARG A 279 -23.55 10.20 -17.64
C ARG A 279 -23.44 11.63 -18.15
N LEU A 280 -23.49 12.61 -17.25
CA LEU A 280 -23.38 14.04 -17.60
C LEU A 280 -22.03 14.41 -18.22
N LEU A 281 -20.98 13.58 -18.06
CA LEU A 281 -19.72 13.76 -18.77
C LEU A 281 -19.84 13.63 -20.28
N SER A 282 -20.95 13.07 -20.80
CA SER A 282 -21.25 13.04 -22.25
C SER A 282 -21.37 14.46 -22.85
N SER A 283 -21.55 15.49 -22.01
CA SER A 283 -21.53 16.90 -22.42
C SER A 283 -20.12 17.49 -22.60
N CYS A 284 -19.07 16.72 -22.31
CA CYS A 284 -17.67 17.16 -22.33
C CYS A 284 -16.92 16.53 -23.52
N PRO A 285 -17.11 17.00 -24.77
CA PRO A 285 -16.56 16.34 -25.97
C PRO A 285 -15.02 16.32 -26.02
N GLN A 286 -14.37 17.21 -25.26
CA GLN A 286 -12.92 17.28 -25.13
C GLN A 286 -12.34 16.28 -24.11
N LEU A 287 -13.17 15.47 -23.44
CA LEU A 287 -12.73 14.54 -22.41
C LEU A 287 -11.81 13.47 -22.98
N ARG A 288 -10.64 13.30 -22.35
CA ARG A 288 -9.58 12.37 -22.75
C ARG A 288 -9.29 11.33 -21.70
N LEU A 289 -9.34 11.74 -20.42
CA LEU A 289 -9.11 10.86 -19.28
C LEU A 289 -10.22 11.03 -18.26
N LEU A 290 -10.85 9.91 -17.90
CA LEU A 290 -11.78 9.78 -16.78
C LEU A 290 -11.18 8.83 -15.75
N SER A 291 -11.14 9.24 -14.49
CA SER A 291 -10.78 8.38 -13.37
C SER A 291 -11.86 8.49 -12.29
N ALA A 292 -12.53 7.39 -12.00
CA ALA A 292 -13.50 7.27 -10.92
C ALA A 292 -13.22 5.98 -10.14
N SER A 293 -11.95 5.74 -9.83
CA SER A 293 -11.53 4.57 -9.06
C SER A 293 -11.93 4.73 -7.60
N ASP A 294 -12.26 3.64 -6.90
CA ASP A 294 -12.74 3.67 -5.52
C ASP A 294 -13.97 4.59 -5.38
N THR A 295 -14.99 4.31 -6.21
CA THR A 295 -16.28 5.02 -6.19
C THR A 295 -17.43 4.01 -6.26
N ALA A 296 -18.65 4.48 -6.09
CA ALA A 296 -19.87 3.71 -6.35
C ALA A 296 -20.45 4.00 -7.76
N ALA A 297 -19.62 4.44 -8.72
CA ALA A 297 -20.06 4.78 -10.07
C ALA A 297 -20.61 3.55 -10.82
N GLU A 298 -21.92 3.57 -11.09
CA GLU A 298 -22.63 2.52 -11.83
C GLU A 298 -22.91 2.95 -13.26
N ARG A 299 -23.20 4.23 -13.49
CA ARG A 299 -23.58 4.78 -14.80
C ARG A 299 -22.45 5.57 -15.43
N LEU A 300 -22.07 5.24 -16.66
CA LEU A 300 -20.93 5.80 -17.38
C LEU A 300 -21.38 6.76 -18.51
N PRO A 301 -20.50 7.64 -19.01
CA PRO A 301 -20.84 8.48 -20.15
C PRO A 301 -21.00 7.68 -21.45
N ASP A 302 -21.77 8.23 -22.38
CA ASP A 302 -21.93 7.67 -23.73
C ASP A 302 -20.68 7.96 -24.57
N GLY A 303 -19.93 6.90 -24.88
CA GLY A 303 -18.69 6.99 -25.66
C GLY A 303 -18.86 7.60 -27.06
N ARG A 304 -20.07 7.56 -27.65
CA ARG A 304 -20.35 8.17 -28.97
C ARG A 304 -20.19 9.69 -28.96
N THR A 305 -20.35 10.31 -27.80
CA THR A 305 -20.24 11.76 -27.61
C THR A 305 -18.81 12.20 -27.27
N LEU A 306 -17.89 11.25 -27.05
CA LEU A 306 -16.55 11.49 -26.52
C LEU A 306 -15.44 11.03 -27.50
N PRO A 307 -15.28 11.70 -28.65
CA PRO A 307 -14.33 11.28 -29.70
C PRO A 307 -12.85 11.28 -29.27
N HIS A 308 -12.53 12.05 -28.22
CA HIS A 308 -11.19 12.21 -27.70
C HIS A 308 -10.88 11.33 -26.47
N LEU A 309 -11.84 10.52 -25.99
CA LEU A 309 -11.63 9.67 -24.83
C LEU A 309 -10.60 8.58 -25.13
N ARG A 310 -9.59 8.43 -24.25
CA ARG A 310 -8.47 7.50 -24.43
C ARG A 310 -8.19 6.63 -23.21
N ASP A 311 -8.55 7.07 -22.02
CA ASP A 311 -8.21 6.37 -20.77
C ASP A 311 -9.37 6.53 -19.77
N VAL A 312 -9.98 5.40 -19.40
CA VAL A 312 -11.04 5.34 -18.39
C VAL A 312 -10.58 4.39 -17.29
N ARG A 313 -10.51 4.89 -16.05
CA ARG A 313 -10.03 4.15 -14.89
C ARG A 313 -11.10 4.05 -13.83
N LEU A 314 -11.32 2.82 -13.43
CA LEU A 314 -12.53 2.38 -12.77
C LEU A 314 -12.17 1.26 -11.77
N LEU A 315 -11.00 1.41 -11.14
CA LEU A 315 -10.39 0.44 -10.25
C LEU A 315 -11.12 0.45 -8.90
N ASP A 316 -11.29 -0.69 -8.25
CA ASP A 316 -11.93 -0.80 -6.92
C ASP A 316 -13.41 -0.37 -6.79
N THR A 317 -14.06 -0.01 -7.89
CA THR A 317 -15.51 0.21 -7.94
C THR A 317 -16.24 -1.15 -8.00
N PRO A 318 -17.33 -1.40 -7.26
CA PRO A 318 -18.09 -2.65 -7.32
C PRO A 318 -18.50 -3.04 -8.75
N ALA A 319 -18.17 -4.26 -9.19
CA ALA A 319 -18.36 -4.66 -10.59
C ALA A 319 -19.81 -5.07 -10.94
N ALA A 320 -20.63 -5.44 -9.94
CA ALA A 320 -21.91 -6.09 -10.14
C ALA A 320 -22.96 -5.21 -10.85
N GLY A 321 -22.89 -3.87 -10.71
CA GLY A 321 -23.86 -2.94 -11.30
C GLY A 321 -23.44 -2.24 -12.60
N ARG A 322 -22.19 -2.40 -13.05
CA ARG A 322 -21.60 -1.57 -14.13
C ARG A 322 -21.03 -2.34 -15.32
N ARG A 323 -21.16 -3.66 -15.34
CA ARG A 323 -20.57 -4.52 -16.39
C ARG A 323 -21.09 -4.13 -17.77
N GLU A 324 -22.40 -3.94 -17.92
CA GLU A 324 -23.03 -3.57 -19.18
C GLU A 324 -22.58 -2.18 -19.67
N GLU A 325 -22.51 -1.21 -18.75
CA GLU A 325 -22.03 0.15 -19.02
C GLU A 325 -20.57 0.16 -19.50
N VAL A 326 -19.70 -0.64 -18.87
CA VAL A 326 -18.30 -0.81 -19.30
C VAL A 326 -18.23 -1.43 -20.70
N GLU A 327 -19.00 -2.47 -20.98
CA GLU A 327 -19.04 -3.09 -22.31
C GLU A 327 -19.59 -2.15 -23.39
N MET A 328 -20.63 -1.38 -23.05
CA MET A 328 -21.17 -0.35 -23.94
C MET A 328 -20.13 0.73 -24.24
N LEU A 329 -19.39 1.20 -23.23
CA LEU A 329 -18.33 2.18 -23.42
C LEU A 329 -17.19 1.64 -24.29
N ARG A 330 -16.78 0.38 -24.08
CA ARG A 330 -15.77 -0.27 -24.95
C ARG A 330 -16.23 -0.34 -26.41
N ARG A 331 -17.50 -0.70 -26.65
CA ARG A 331 -18.08 -0.77 -28.01
C ARG A 331 -18.18 0.61 -28.67
N THR A 332 -18.58 1.63 -27.91
CA THR A 332 -18.79 2.99 -28.43
C THR A 332 -17.51 3.82 -28.48
N SER A 333 -16.45 3.40 -27.80
CA SER A 333 -15.13 4.06 -27.80
C SER A 333 -13.98 3.05 -27.91
N PRO A 334 -13.80 2.38 -29.07
CA PRO A 334 -12.80 1.31 -29.24
C PRO A 334 -11.35 1.79 -29.10
N ALA A 335 -11.08 3.08 -29.34
CA ALA A 335 -9.75 3.68 -29.14
C ALA A 335 -9.46 4.02 -27.65
N CYS A 336 -10.42 3.82 -26.75
CA CYS A 336 -10.28 4.09 -25.33
C CYS A 336 -9.85 2.84 -24.56
N ALA A 337 -8.77 2.95 -23.80
CA ALA A 337 -8.40 1.93 -22.82
C ALA A 337 -9.31 2.05 -21.59
N VAL A 338 -10.23 1.10 -21.42
CA VAL A 338 -11.14 1.05 -20.26
C VAL A 338 -10.61 0.01 -19.26
N GLN A 339 -10.14 0.47 -18.10
CA GLN A 339 -9.56 -0.36 -17.04
C GLN A 339 -10.55 -0.47 -15.88
N ALA A 340 -11.34 -1.54 -15.86
CA ALA A 340 -12.41 -1.73 -14.89
C ALA A 340 -11.98 -2.48 -13.62
N SER A 341 -10.76 -3.04 -13.59
CA SER A 341 -10.21 -3.70 -12.41
C SER A 341 -8.69 -3.53 -12.30
N TRP A 342 -8.17 -3.71 -11.08
CA TRP A 342 -6.74 -3.73 -10.80
C TRP A 342 -6.01 -4.77 -11.66
N GLU A 343 -6.61 -5.95 -11.82
CA GLU A 343 -6.05 -7.04 -12.60
C GLU A 343 -6.00 -6.71 -14.10
N GLU A 344 -7.07 -6.13 -14.65
CA GLU A 344 -7.09 -5.67 -16.04
C GLU A 344 -6.02 -4.60 -16.29
N ALA A 345 -5.87 -3.64 -15.37
CA ALA A 345 -4.85 -2.60 -15.47
C ALA A 345 -3.42 -3.19 -15.46
N LEU A 346 -3.19 -4.20 -14.62
CA LEU A 346 -1.91 -4.92 -14.54
C LEU A 346 -1.65 -5.70 -15.84
N ARG A 347 -2.60 -6.55 -16.26
CA ARG A 347 -2.49 -7.35 -17.48
C ARG A 347 -2.26 -6.48 -18.72
N ALA A 348 -3.04 -5.41 -18.89
CA ALA A 348 -2.90 -4.52 -20.03
C ALA A 348 -1.50 -3.88 -20.11
N ARG A 349 -0.87 -3.60 -18.96
CA ARG A 349 0.50 -3.07 -18.96
C ARG A 349 1.54 -4.14 -19.26
N LEU A 350 1.37 -5.34 -18.70
CA LEU A 350 2.35 -6.41 -18.78
C LEU A 350 2.18 -7.31 -20.02
N ALA A 351 1.15 -7.09 -20.84
CA ALA A 351 0.82 -7.93 -22.00
C ALA A 351 1.98 -8.13 -22.99
N ARG A 352 2.89 -7.15 -23.10
CA ARG A 352 4.04 -7.21 -24.02
C ARG A 352 5.36 -7.54 -23.31
N ALA A 353 5.32 -7.82 -22.01
CA ALA A 353 6.52 -8.16 -21.26
C ALA A 353 7.03 -9.56 -21.67
N ASN A 354 8.30 -9.65 -22.04
CA ASN A 354 8.96 -10.89 -22.43
C ASN A 354 10.17 -11.23 -21.54
N ARG A 355 10.54 -10.34 -20.61
CA ARG A 355 11.55 -10.59 -19.59
C ARG A 355 11.07 -10.12 -18.22
N LEU A 356 11.32 -10.93 -17.20
CA LEU A 356 11.13 -10.61 -15.79
C LEU A 356 12.47 -10.75 -15.06
N SER A 357 12.90 -9.68 -14.39
CA SER A 357 14.05 -9.71 -13.49
C SER A 357 13.62 -9.30 -12.08
N ILE A 358 14.19 -9.88 -11.03
CA ILE A 358 13.86 -9.57 -9.64
C ILE A 358 15.14 -9.21 -8.87
N SER A 359 15.13 -8.11 -8.13
CA SER A 359 16.23 -7.71 -7.25
C SER A 359 15.76 -7.52 -5.82
N ALA A 360 16.66 -7.67 -4.84
CA ALA A 360 16.43 -7.16 -3.49
C ALA A 360 16.30 -5.62 -3.55
N CYS A 361 15.49 -5.05 -2.67
CA CYS A 361 15.32 -3.60 -2.61
C CYS A 361 16.49 -2.97 -1.83
N SER A 362 17.38 -2.24 -2.51
CA SER A 362 18.32 -1.34 -1.84
C SER A 362 17.63 -0.01 -1.52
N SER A 363 17.96 0.61 -0.39
CA SER A 363 17.45 1.91 0.07
C SER A 363 17.67 3.10 -0.89
N HIS A 364 18.37 2.89 -2.01
CA HIS A 364 18.61 3.88 -3.05
C HIS A 364 18.31 3.34 -4.45
N PRO A 365 17.63 4.11 -5.32
CA PRO A 365 17.49 3.78 -6.73
C PRO A 365 18.83 4.00 -7.44
N LEU A 366 19.60 2.93 -7.65
CA LEU A 366 20.83 2.97 -8.43
C LEU A 366 20.53 2.94 -9.95
N PRO A 367 21.36 3.55 -10.81
CA PRO A 367 21.20 3.52 -12.27
C PRO A 367 21.26 2.10 -12.85
N ASP A 368 20.70 1.92 -14.06
CA ASP A 368 20.46 0.64 -14.77
C ASP A 368 21.69 -0.21 -15.11
N CYS A 369 22.92 0.20 -14.79
CA CYS A 369 24.14 -0.41 -15.33
C CYS A 369 24.89 -1.40 -14.42
N ASN A 370 24.40 -1.69 -13.20
CA ASN A 370 24.99 -2.75 -12.37
C ASN A 370 24.00 -3.21 -11.28
N ARG A 371 22.99 -4.00 -11.65
CA ARG A 371 22.04 -4.57 -10.68
C ARG A 371 22.21 -6.08 -10.63
N ASP A 372 22.52 -6.60 -9.44
CA ASP A 372 22.51 -8.02 -9.18
C ASP A 372 21.05 -8.50 -9.13
N PHE A 373 20.65 -9.25 -10.16
CA PHE A 373 19.34 -9.89 -10.21
C PHE A 373 19.40 -11.24 -9.49
N LEU A 374 18.46 -11.45 -8.59
CA LEU A 374 18.28 -12.71 -7.87
C LEU A 374 17.57 -13.75 -8.73
N VAL A 375 16.64 -13.28 -9.56
CA VAL A 375 15.89 -14.09 -10.51
C VAL A 375 15.91 -13.35 -11.85
N GLU A 376 16.20 -14.07 -12.92
CA GLU A 376 16.07 -13.58 -14.28
C GLU A 376 15.38 -14.63 -15.14
N MET A 377 14.33 -14.20 -15.82
CA MET A 377 13.43 -15.05 -16.60
C MET A 377 13.25 -14.41 -17.97
N THR A 378 13.74 -15.09 -19.01
CA THR A 378 13.78 -14.59 -20.40
C THR A 378 12.94 -15.44 -21.35
N ASP A 379 12.44 -16.59 -20.90
CA ASP A 379 11.46 -17.38 -21.65
C ASP A 379 10.09 -16.68 -21.67
N LEU A 380 9.57 -16.45 -22.87
CA LEU A 380 8.31 -15.73 -23.06
C LEU A 380 7.13 -16.47 -22.44
N GLN A 381 7.08 -17.80 -22.53
CA GLN A 381 5.96 -18.58 -22.00
C GLN A 381 5.96 -18.55 -20.47
N GLU A 382 7.12 -18.70 -19.84
CA GLU A 382 7.25 -18.62 -18.38
C GLU A 382 6.87 -17.23 -17.86
N VAL A 383 7.37 -16.17 -18.49
CA VAL A 383 7.04 -14.78 -18.09
C VAL A 383 5.54 -14.52 -18.23
N GLN A 384 4.94 -14.92 -19.35
CA GLN A 384 3.50 -14.76 -19.56
C GLN A 384 2.68 -15.65 -18.61
N GLN A 385 3.16 -16.84 -18.25
CA GLN A 385 2.51 -17.70 -17.27
C GLN A 385 2.48 -17.04 -15.89
N VAL A 386 3.60 -16.49 -15.41
CA VAL A 386 3.66 -15.73 -14.14
C VAL A 386 2.68 -14.56 -14.18
N ILE A 387 2.71 -13.74 -15.22
CA ILE A 387 1.79 -12.59 -15.40
C ILE A 387 0.33 -13.07 -15.40
N SER A 388 0.05 -14.19 -16.07
CA SER A 388 -1.31 -14.71 -16.20
C SER A 388 -1.92 -15.11 -14.85
N GLN A 389 -1.08 -15.54 -13.91
CA GLN A 389 -1.45 -16.03 -12.59
C GLN A 389 -1.45 -14.94 -11.51
N MET A 390 -1.01 -13.71 -11.82
CA MET A 390 -1.08 -12.55 -10.90
C MET A 390 -2.53 -12.07 -10.69
N ARG A 391 -3.31 -12.84 -9.94
CA ARG A 391 -4.68 -12.51 -9.53
C ARG A 391 -4.67 -11.59 -8.31
N ILE A 392 -5.46 -10.51 -8.37
CA ILE A 392 -5.54 -9.50 -7.32
C ILE A 392 -6.85 -9.66 -6.54
N ASN A 393 -6.77 -9.56 -5.22
CA ASN A 393 -7.91 -9.47 -4.32
C ASN A 393 -8.26 -7.99 -4.08
N PRO A 394 -9.31 -7.44 -4.73
CA PRO A 394 -9.63 -6.02 -4.64
C PRO A 394 -10.06 -5.61 -3.21
N ARG A 395 -10.72 -6.49 -2.45
CA ARG A 395 -11.27 -6.17 -1.12
C ARG A 395 -10.26 -5.66 -0.09
N ASN A 396 -8.99 -6.04 -0.24
CA ASN A 396 -7.91 -5.67 0.68
C ASN A 396 -6.83 -4.83 -0.03
N SER A 397 -7.11 -4.35 -1.24
CA SER A 397 -6.22 -3.48 -2.02
C SER A 397 -6.52 -2.01 -1.72
N GLY A 398 -5.62 -1.11 -2.11
CA GLY A 398 -5.86 0.36 -2.02
C GLY A 398 -5.24 1.05 -0.81
N SER A 399 -4.91 0.32 0.26
CA SER A 399 -4.15 0.87 1.39
C SER A 399 -2.65 0.89 1.08
N TYR A 400 -1.92 1.89 1.60
CA TYR A 400 -0.46 1.90 1.61
C TYR A 400 0.05 1.27 2.90
N CYS A 401 0.75 0.16 2.82
CA CYS A 401 1.52 -0.33 3.94
C CYS A 401 2.78 0.53 4.12
N MET A 402 3.12 0.97 5.33
CA MET A 402 4.38 1.72 5.56
C MET A 402 5.65 0.84 5.46
N SER A 403 5.54 -0.37 4.89
CA SER A 403 6.70 -1.19 4.55
C SER A 403 7.34 -0.70 3.25
N ASN A 404 8.67 -0.70 3.20
CA ASN A 404 9.39 -0.61 1.93
C ASN A 404 9.19 -1.93 1.16
N GLY A 405 9.23 -1.87 -0.17
CA GLY A 405 9.22 -3.09 -0.99
C GLY A 405 10.36 -4.01 -0.57
N ASP A 406 10.12 -5.29 -0.30
CA ASP A 406 11.18 -6.26 0.02
C ASP A 406 11.97 -6.61 -1.25
N PHE A 407 11.27 -6.69 -2.38
CA PHE A 407 11.81 -7.02 -3.70
C PHE A 407 11.26 -6.09 -4.77
N GLN A 408 12.03 -5.86 -5.83
CA GLN A 408 11.57 -5.16 -7.03
C GLN A 408 11.54 -6.11 -8.24
N LEU A 409 10.40 -6.15 -8.91
CA LEU A 409 10.14 -6.89 -10.13
C LEU A 409 10.21 -5.93 -11.32
N TYR A 410 11.05 -6.24 -12.29
CA TYR A 410 11.23 -5.47 -13.52
C TYR A 410 10.72 -6.26 -14.71
N PHE A 411 9.72 -5.71 -15.38
CA PHE A 411 9.15 -6.29 -16.59
C PHE A 411 9.65 -5.51 -17.79
N HIS A 412 10.23 -6.20 -18.78
CA HIS A 412 10.75 -5.58 -19.99
C HIS A 412 10.09 -6.14 -21.25
N GLU A 413 10.06 -5.32 -22.30
CA GLU A 413 9.77 -5.69 -23.68
C GLU A 413 11.07 -5.47 -24.48
N GLY A 414 11.84 -6.53 -24.70
CA GLY A 414 13.22 -6.41 -25.16
C GLY A 414 14.06 -5.62 -24.15
N ASP A 415 14.73 -4.57 -24.59
CA ASP A 415 15.53 -3.69 -23.69
C ASP A 415 14.69 -2.62 -22.99
N LYS A 416 13.41 -2.50 -23.35
CA LYS A 416 12.55 -1.44 -22.84
C LYS A 416 11.87 -1.87 -21.54
N LEU A 417 12.15 -1.16 -20.45
CA LEU A 417 11.41 -1.33 -19.19
C LEU A 417 9.93 -0.94 -19.34
N VAL A 418 9.05 -1.90 -19.11
CA VAL A 418 7.58 -1.76 -19.19
C VAL A 418 7.00 -1.42 -17.83
N ALA A 419 7.40 -2.10 -16.77
CA ALA A 419 6.90 -1.82 -15.42
C ALA A 419 7.90 -2.22 -14.34
N THR A 420 7.82 -1.50 -13.22
CA THR A 420 8.49 -1.86 -11.96
C THR A 420 7.45 -2.00 -10.87
N LEU A 421 7.42 -3.17 -10.23
CA LEU A 421 6.52 -3.48 -9.13
C LEU A 421 7.36 -3.83 -7.90
N GLY A 422 7.03 -3.29 -6.74
CA GLY A 422 7.58 -3.76 -5.47
C GLY A 422 6.74 -4.93 -4.95
N LEU A 423 7.34 -6.03 -4.52
CA LEU A 423 6.68 -7.07 -3.74
C LEU A 423 7.06 -6.89 -2.27
N HIS A 424 6.09 -6.90 -1.37
CA HIS A 424 6.33 -6.86 0.07
C HIS A 424 5.40 -7.78 0.85
N GLN A 425 5.88 -8.23 2.01
CA GLN A 425 5.19 -9.14 2.93
C GLN A 425 4.68 -10.41 2.22
N GLY A 426 5.41 -10.85 1.19
CA GLY A 426 5.10 -12.04 0.39
C GLY A 426 3.82 -12.00 -0.44
N ARG A 427 3.04 -10.90 -0.46
CA ARG A 427 1.73 -10.91 -1.14
C ARG A 427 1.23 -9.57 -1.65
N PHE A 428 1.86 -8.45 -1.31
CA PHE A 428 1.40 -7.15 -1.77
C PHE A 428 2.29 -6.63 -2.89
N LEU A 429 1.65 -6.22 -3.99
CA LEU A 429 2.32 -5.53 -5.08
C LEU A 429 2.13 -4.02 -4.94
N ARG A 430 3.22 -3.28 -4.96
CA ARG A 430 3.25 -1.83 -5.02
C ARG A 430 3.68 -1.38 -6.40
N TRP A 431 2.92 -0.48 -7.02
CA TRP A 431 3.27 0.09 -8.31
C TRP A 431 3.49 1.61 -8.17
N HIS A 432 4.66 2.01 -7.68
CA HIS A 432 5.01 3.40 -7.37
C HIS A 432 4.78 4.41 -8.53
N ARG A 433 4.89 3.95 -9.78
CA ARG A 433 4.65 4.75 -11.00
C ARG A 433 3.45 4.24 -11.80
N GLY A 434 2.61 3.43 -11.17
CA GLY A 434 1.51 2.72 -11.76
C GLY A 434 0.22 3.49 -11.89
N ARG A 435 -0.82 2.77 -12.31
CA ARG A 435 -2.15 3.33 -12.51
C ARG A 435 -3.09 3.12 -11.33
N TRP A 436 -2.71 2.33 -10.32
CA TRP A 436 -3.56 2.01 -9.16
C TRP A 436 -3.24 2.87 -7.93
N PRO A 437 -4.21 3.09 -7.01
CA PRO A 437 -4.09 4.09 -5.94
C PRO A 437 -3.33 3.64 -4.68
N GLY A 438 -2.88 2.38 -4.57
CA GLY A 438 -2.21 1.85 -3.37
C GLY A 438 -1.57 0.48 -3.60
N ASP A 439 -1.41 -0.31 -2.54
CA ASP A 439 -0.89 -1.68 -2.65
C ASP A 439 -2.00 -2.64 -3.10
N ALA A 440 -1.66 -3.57 -3.99
CA ALA A 440 -2.56 -4.61 -4.47
C ALA A 440 -2.28 -5.93 -3.75
N GLU A 441 -3.26 -6.50 -3.06
CA GLU A 441 -3.10 -7.83 -2.47
C GLU A 441 -3.22 -8.89 -3.57
N LEU A 442 -2.19 -9.72 -3.74
CA LEU A 442 -2.28 -10.93 -4.54
C LEU A 442 -3.16 -11.97 -3.84
N SER A 443 -3.94 -12.72 -4.63
CA SER A 443 -4.56 -13.94 -4.13
C SER A 443 -3.47 -14.89 -3.61
N ILE A 444 -3.80 -15.75 -2.63
CA ILE A 444 -2.83 -16.68 -2.05
C ILE A 444 -2.14 -17.55 -3.13
N PRO A 445 -2.84 -18.14 -4.12
CA PRO A 445 -2.20 -18.86 -5.22
C PRO A 445 -1.22 -17.98 -6.02
N ALA A 446 -1.62 -16.74 -6.34
CA ALA A 446 -0.80 -15.79 -7.08
C ALA A 446 0.49 -15.41 -6.32
N ALA A 447 0.35 -15.17 -5.01
CA ALA A 447 1.45 -14.82 -4.11
C ALA A 447 2.46 -15.97 -3.98
N ARG A 448 2.00 -17.22 -3.91
CA ARG A 448 2.86 -18.41 -3.80
C ARG A 448 3.85 -18.52 -4.95
N ILE A 449 3.43 -18.30 -6.19
CA ILE A 449 4.31 -18.41 -7.37
C ILE A 449 5.52 -17.48 -7.24
N LEU A 450 5.28 -16.21 -6.87
CA LEU A 450 6.36 -15.24 -6.69
C LEU A 450 7.24 -15.58 -5.48
N CYS A 451 6.65 -16.08 -4.40
CA CYS A 451 7.40 -16.52 -3.23
C CYS A 451 8.27 -17.75 -3.52
N ASP A 452 7.76 -18.71 -4.30
CA ASP A 452 8.47 -19.93 -4.67
C ASP A 452 9.61 -19.63 -5.65
N LEU A 453 9.40 -18.70 -6.59
CA LEU A 453 10.46 -18.14 -7.44
C LEU A 453 11.59 -17.53 -6.60
N LEU A 454 11.25 -16.68 -5.63
CA LEU A 454 12.22 -16.06 -4.74
C LEU A 454 12.92 -17.09 -3.83
N ALA A 455 12.19 -18.08 -3.32
CA ALA A 455 12.76 -19.15 -2.52
C ALA A 455 13.76 -20.00 -3.31
N SER A 456 13.51 -20.25 -4.60
CA SER A 456 14.45 -20.95 -5.49
C SER A 456 15.76 -20.18 -5.68
N ALA A 457 15.73 -18.85 -5.51
CA ALA A 457 16.90 -17.96 -5.49
C ALA A 457 17.45 -17.72 -4.07
N GLY A 458 17.09 -18.55 -3.09
CA GLY A 458 17.58 -18.48 -1.71
C GLY A 458 16.88 -17.46 -0.80
N GLN A 459 15.80 -16.82 -1.27
CA GLN A 459 15.06 -15.81 -0.51
C GLN A 459 13.79 -16.39 0.13
N GLU A 460 13.92 -16.92 1.34
CA GLU A 460 12.82 -17.59 2.06
C GLU A 460 11.84 -16.64 2.76
N GLN A 461 12.22 -15.38 3.01
CA GLN A 461 11.43 -14.44 3.81
C GLN A 461 10.01 -14.18 3.25
N PRO A 462 9.81 -13.91 1.93
CA PRO A 462 8.47 -13.76 1.36
C PRO A 462 7.54 -14.94 1.63
N ARG A 463 8.08 -16.17 1.57
CA ARG A 463 7.33 -17.39 1.80
C ARG A 463 6.90 -17.51 3.27
N LYS A 464 7.78 -17.14 4.21
CA LYS A 464 7.48 -17.07 5.64
C LYS A 464 6.39 -16.02 5.93
N ASP A 465 6.52 -14.83 5.35
CA ASP A 465 5.54 -13.75 5.53
C ASP A 465 4.16 -14.15 5.01
N LEU A 466 4.11 -14.77 3.82
CA LEU A 466 2.86 -15.28 3.25
C LEU A 466 2.21 -16.34 4.15
N ARG A 467 3.00 -17.28 4.69
CA ARG A 467 2.50 -18.31 5.63
C ARG A 467 1.95 -17.68 6.92
N GLN A 468 2.71 -16.77 7.52
CA GLN A 468 2.28 -16.05 8.72
C GLN A 468 0.98 -15.28 8.46
N ALA A 469 0.87 -14.62 7.32
CA ALA A 469 -0.32 -13.84 6.98
C ALA A 469 -1.55 -14.72 6.72
N ILE A 470 -1.36 -15.92 6.17
CA ILE A 470 -2.42 -16.94 6.06
C ILE A 470 -2.86 -17.41 7.45
N ALA A 471 -1.90 -17.69 8.35
CA ALA A 471 -2.18 -18.10 9.72
C ALA A 471 -2.97 -17.02 10.48
N VAL A 472 -2.52 -15.75 10.42
CA VAL A 472 -3.22 -14.61 11.03
C VAL A 472 -4.63 -14.45 10.46
N LYS A 473 -4.82 -14.59 9.14
CA LYS A 473 -6.16 -14.46 8.52
C LYS A 473 -7.10 -15.58 8.99
N ARG A 474 -6.62 -16.81 9.10
CA ARG A 474 -7.38 -17.96 9.63
C ARG A 474 -7.75 -17.75 11.10
N ALA A 475 -6.82 -17.23 11.89
CA ALA A 475 -7.04 -16.94 13.31
C ALA A 475 -7.96 -15.73 13.54
N ARG A 476 -7.87 -14.65 12.75
CA ARG A 476 -8.75 -13.46 12.89
C ARG A 476 -10.24 -13.78 12.66
N VAL A 477 -10.55 -14.81 11.87
CA VAL A 477 -11.92 -15.32 11.70
C VAL A 477 -12.42 -15.99 12.99
N LYS A 478 -11.53 -16.42 13.89
CA LYS A 478 -11.81 -17.13 15.14
C LYS A 478 -11.35 -16.29 16.34
N ASN A 479 -12.24 -15.44 16.87
CA ASN A 479 -11.87 -14.56 17.98
C ASN A 479 -11.72 -15.31 19.32
N TRP A 480 -10.50 -15.72 19.67
CA TRP A 480 -10.17 -16.33 20.97
C TRP A 480 -9.77 -15.32 22.05
N ASP A 481 -9.72 -14.02 21.73
CA ASP A 481 -9.30 -12.96 22.66
C ASP A 481 -10.04 -12.99 24.02
N PRO A 482 -11.34 -13.32 24.11
CA PRO A 482 -12.00 -13.46 25.40
C PRO A 482 -11.40 -14.54 26.30
N SER A 483 -10.98 -15.69 25.73
CA SER A 483 -10.31 -16.75 26.50
C SER A 483 -8.92 -16.30 26.97
N ILE A 484 -8.19 -15.58 26.11
CA ILE A 484 -6.85 -15.07 26.44
C ILE A 484 -6.93 -14.03 27.57
N ARG A 485 -7.87 -13.08 27.47
CA ARG A 485 -8.14 -12.11 28.55
C ARG A 485 -8.55 -12.77 29.86
N SER A 486 -9.27 -13.89 29.80
CA SER A 486 -9.61 -14.66 31.00
C SER A 486 -8.37 -15.24 31.69
N PHE A 487 -7.36 -15.69 30.93
CA PHE A 487 -6.09 -16.14 31.51
C PHE A 487 -5.32 -14.97 32.11
N GLU A 488 -5.19 -13.87 31.37
CA GLU A 488 -4.50 -12.66 31.84
C GLU A 488 -5.13 -12.11 33.13
N LYS A 489 -6.47 -12.14 33.23
CA LYS A 489 -7.18 -11.76 34.44
C LYS A 489 -6.90 -12.71 35.61
N ALA A 490 -6.93 -14.03 35.37
CA ALA A 490 -6.60 -15.01 36.41
C ALA A 490 -5.15 -14.84 36.91
N ASP A 491 -4.22 -14.46 36.03
CA ASP A 491 -2.82 -14.21 36.38
C ASP A 491 -2.62 -12.91 37.15
N GLN A 492 -3.48 -11.91 36.94
CA GLN A 492 -3.50 -10.70 37.76
C GLN A 492 -4.04 -10.99 39.17
N GLU A 493 -5.04 -11.84 39.29
CA GLU A 493 -5.65 -12.23 40.57
C GLU A 493 -4.74 -13.17 41.39
N SER A 494 -4.07 -14.11 40.71
CA SER A 494 -3.17 -15.08 41.34
C SER A 494 -2.03 -15.39 40.38
N ARG A 495 -0.93 -14.63 40.51
CA ARG A 495 0.22 -14.76 39.62
C ARG A 495 0.86 -16.15 39.77
N PRO A 496 0.96 -16.94 38.69
CA PRO A 496 1.67 -18.21 38.74
C PRO A 496 3.15 -18.00 39.10
N ARG A 497 3.74 -18.95 39.83
CA ARG A 497 5.18 -18.96 40.08
C ARG A 497 5.93 -19.13 38.75
N ALA A 498 7.15 -18.61 38.67
CA ALA A 498 8.03 -18.85 37.51
C ALA A 498 8.41 -20.34 37.42
N ARG A 499 8.93 -20.77 36.26
CA ARG A 499 9.42 -22.14 36.02
C ARG A 499 8.35 -23.23 36.17
N THR A 500 7.11 -22.93 35.78
CA THR A 500 5.98 -23.88 35.84
C THR A 500 5.99 -24.91 34.71
N LEU A 501 5.19 -25.97 34.87
CA LEU A 501 4.76 -26.83 33.77
C LEU A 501 3.53 -26.20 33.12
N LEU A 502 3.60 -25.88 31.84
CA LEU A 502 2.50 -25.22 31.13
C LEU A 502 1.91 -26.15 30.09
N LEU A 503 0.59 -26.33 30.10
CA LEU A 503 -0.13 -27.08 29.09
C LEU A 503 -0.98 -26.10 28.26
N THR A 504 -0.85 -26.13 26.93
CA THR A 504 -1.62 -25.29 26.01
C THR A 504 -2.12 -26.07 24.80
N GLY A 505 -3.03 -25.47 24.05
CA GLY A 505 -3.66 -26.06 22.88
C GLY A 505 -5.18 -26.04 22.95
N SER A 506 -5.82 -27.14 22.56
CA SER A 506 -7.26 -27.16 22.27
C SER A 506 -8.16 -27.55 23.45
N SER A 507 -9.40 -27.96 23.16
CA SER A 507 -10.42 -28.24 24.18
C SER A 507 -10.09 -29.41 25.08
N SER A 508 -9.28 -30.38 24.65
CA SER A 508 -8.81 -31.47 25.51
C SER A 508 -7.93 -30.95 26.65
N ILE A 509 -7.04 -30.00 26.36
CA ILE A 509 -6.25 -29.34 27.42
C ILE A 509 -7.17 -28.48 28.27
N ARG A 510 -8.02 -27.64 27.68
CA ARG A 510 -8.94 -26.76 28.43
C ARG A 510 -9.81 -27.52 29.45
N LYS A 511 -10.28 -28.71 29.09
CA LYS A 511 -11.18 -29.54 29.92
C LYS A 511 -10.44 -30.44 30.91
N TRP A 512 -9.10 -30.51 30.85
CA TRP A 512 -8.32 -31.35 31.74
C TRP A 512 -8.19 -30.71 33.12
N ASP A 513 -8.76 -31.36 34.13
CA ASP A 513 -8.53 -31.01 35.53
C ASP A 513 -7.10 -31.44 35.95
N LEU A 514 -6.17 -30.49 35.84
CA LEU A 514 -4.75 -30.72 36.14
C LEU A 514 -4.50 -30.90 37.65
N GLN A 515 -5.25 -30.23 38.51
CA GLN A 515 -5.07 -30.35 39.96
C GLN A 515 -5.46 -31.73 40.45
N LYS A 516 -6.58 -32.26 39.96
CA LYS A 516 -7.01 -33.64 40.25
C LYS A 516 -6.06 -34.68 39.64
N SER A 517 -5.58 -34.42 38.42
CA SER A 517 -4.76 -35.38 37.67
C SER A 517 -3.32 -35.45 38.16
N PHE A 518 -2.75 -34.34 38.62
CA PHE A 518 -1.35 -34.24 39.02
C PHE A 518 -1.22 -33.60 40.41
N PRO A 519 -1.70 -34.29 41.47
CA PRO A 519 -1.68 -33.73 42.82
C PRO A 519 -0.25 -33.38 43.23
N GLY A 520 -0.07 -32.17 43.76
CA GLY A 520 1.24 -31.66 44.21
C GLY A 520 2.15 -31.10 43.10
N LYS A 521 1.82 -31.25 41.81
CA LYS A 521 2.56 -30.62 40.71
C LYS A 521 1.93 -29.28 40.34
N GLN A 522 2.75 -28.23 40.24
CA GLN A 522 2.30 -26.91 39.80
C GLN A 522 2.21 -26.85 38.27
N MET A 523 1.01 -27.09 37.76
CA MET A 523 0.72 -27.04 36.33
C MET A 523 -0.25 -25.91 35.99
N ILE A 524 0.01 -25.23 34.88
CA ILE A 524 -0.83 -24.15 34.34
C ILE A 524 -1.58 -24.67 33.12
N ASN A 525 -2.91 -24.45 33.11
CA ASN A 525 -3.75 -24.71 31.94
C ASN A 525 -3.92 -23.44 31.10
N ARG A 526 -3.49 -23.49 29.85
CA ARG A 526 -3.66 -22.45 28.80
C ARG A 526 -4.30 -23.03 27.55
N GLY A 527 -5.14 -24.06 27.71
CA GLY A 527 -5.94 -24.61 26.62
C GLY A 527 -7.19 -23.76 26.36
N PHE A 528 -7.49 -23.48 25.09
CA PHE A 528 -8.69 -22.74 24.70
C PHE A 528 -9.45 -23.50 23.60
N GLY A 529 -10.77 -23.58 23.76
CA GLY A 529 -11.54 -24.70 23.22
C GLY A 529 -11.85 -24.59 21.74
N GLY A 530 -11.38 -25.53 20.92
CA GLY A 530 -11.61 -25.52 19.46
C GLY A 530 -10.51 -24.83 18.66
N SER A 531 -9.42 -24.45 19.34
CA SER A 531 -8.24 -23.86 18.72
C SER A 531 -7.53 -24.83 17.78
N GLU A 532 -6.89 -24.24 16.79
CA GLU A 532 -5.90 -24.84 15.90
C GLU A 532 -4.49 -24.54 16.39
N LEU A 533 -3.49 -25.27 15.89
CA LEU A 533 -2.10 -25.02 16.25
C LEU A 533 -1.64 -23.61 15.85
N SER A 534 -2.17 -23.07 14.74
CA SER A 534 -1.97 -21.67 14.32
C SER A 534 -2.51 -20.64 15.30
N ASP A 535 -3.54 -20.97 16.09
CA ASP A 535 -4.06 -20.07 17.12
C ASP A 535 -3.11 -20.04 18.33
N ALA A 536 -2.49 -21.18 18.68
CA ALA A 536 -1.48 -21.25 19.74
C ALA A 536 -0.23 -20.42 19.40
N ILE A 537 0.17 -20.39 18.12
CA ILE A 537 1.24 -19.51 17.61
C ILE A 537 0.87 -18.04 17.81
N LEU A 538 -0.34 -17.63 17.42
CA LEU A 538 -0.78 -16.23 17.50
C LEU A 538 -0.73 -15.68 18.93
N TYR A 539 -1.15 -16.48 19.90
CA TYR A 539 -1.25 -16.05 21.30
C TYR A 539 -0.03 -16.42 22.15
N PHE A 540 1.02 -16.99 21.55
CA PHE A 540 2.22 -17.46 22.24
C PHE A 540 2.79 -16.43 23.22
N ASP A 541 2.99 -15.19 22.75
CA ASP A 541 3.57 -14.11 23.56
C ASP A 541 2.71 -13.74 24.78
N ARG A 542 1.40 -14.00 24.72
CA ARG A 542 0.45 -13.64 25.77
C ARG A 542 0.18 -14.76 26.76
N ILE A 543 0.29 -16.03 26.34
CA ILE A 543 -0.09 -17.17 27.19
C ILE A 543 1.06 -18.10 27.56
N VAL A 544 2.25 -17.94 26.95
CA VAL A 544 3.42 -18.77 27.26
C VAL A 544 4.49 -17.93 27.96
N LEU A 545 4.95 -16.86 27.32
CA LEU A 545 6.07 -16.05 27.80
C LEU A 545 5.90 -15.44 29.19
N PRO A 546 4.71 -14.98 29.62
CA PRO A 546 4.55 -14.39 30.95
C PRO A 546 4.85 -15.36 32.10
N HIS A 547 4.95 -16.66 31.84
CA HIS A 547 5.07 -17.71 32.86
C HIS A 547 6.49 -18.26 33.02
N ASP A 548 7.43 -17.93 32.13
CA ASP A 548 8.79 -18.51 32.11
C ASP A 548 8.78 -20.03 32.37
N PRO A 549 8.06 -20.83 31.55
CA PRO A 549 7.83 -22.24 31.85
C PRO A 549 9.10 -23.07 31.69
N ARG A 550 9.30 -24.06 32.56
CA ARG A 550 10.40 -25.03 32.40
C ARG A 550 10.07 -26.14 31.40
N VAL A 551 8.78 -26.46 31.26
CA VAL A 551 8.25 -27.36 30.22
C VAL A 551 6.97 -26.76 29.65
N VAL A 552 6.84 -26.78 28.32
CA VAL A 552 5.59 -26.49 27.60
C VAL A 552 5.09 -27.76 26.93
N PHE A 553 3.88 -28.18 27.28
CA PHE A 553 3.15 -29.22 26.58
C PHE A 553 2.14 -28.60 25.61
N LEU A 554 2.20 -28.98 24.34
CA LEU A 554 1.24 -28.56 23.31
C LEU A 554 0.42 -29.75 22.82
N TYR A 555 -0.90 -29.61 22.83
CA TYR A 555 -1.83 -30.51 22.16
C TYR A 555 -2.74 -29.74 21.20
N ALA A 556 -2.52 -29.91 19.89
CA ALA A 556 -3.38 -29.39 18.83
C ALA A 556 -3.19 -30.22 17.55
N GLY A 557 -4.10 -30.08 16.58
CA GLY A 557 -4.03 -30.79 15.29
C GLY A 557 -5.32 -31.52 14.91
N ASP A 558 -6.13 -31.95 15.88
CA ASP A 558 -7.39 -32.64 15.58
C ASP A 558 -8.46 -31.68 15.01
N ASN A 559 -8.52 -30.45 15.50
CA ASN A 559 -9.37 -29.40 14.93
C ASN A 559 -8.82 -28.87 13.61
N ASP A 560 -7.51 -28.83 13.45
CA ASP A 560 -6.83 -28.38 12.24
C ASP A 560 -7.23 -29.24 11.04
N ILE A 561 -7.13 -30.56 11.20
CA ILE A 561 -7.46 -31.51 10.13
C ILE A 561 -8.96 -31.53 9.87
N GLU A 562 -9.80 -31.51 10.90
CA GLU A 562 -11.25 -31.37 10.74
C GLU A 562 -11.66 -30.12 9.96
N ARG A 563 -10.88 -29.04 10.06
CA ARG A 563 -11.13 -27.78 9.36
C ARG A 563 -10.39 -27.68 8.02
N GLY A 564 -9.84 -28.79 7.54
CA GLY A 564 -9.29 -28.92 6.19
C GLY A 564 -7.79 -28.60 6.06
N LYS A 565 -7.03 -28.51 7.16
CA LYS A 565 -5.56 -28.52 7.06
C LYS A 565 -5.09 -29.93 6.72
N SER A 566 -4.09 -30.05 5.84
CA SER A 566 -3.37 -31.30 5.64
C SER A 566 -2.38 -31.53 6.78
N ALA A 567 -1.92 -32.77 6.93
CA ALA A 567 -0.88 -33.18 7.85
C ALA A 567 0.38 -32.33 7.70
N GLN A 568 0.77 -32.02 6.45
CA GLN A 568 1.90 -31.14 6.17
C GLN A 568 1.68 -29.72 6.71
N GLN A 569 0.47 -29.17 6.59
CA GLN A 569 0.17 -27.85 7.16
C GLN A 569 0.26 -27.85 8.69
N VAL A 570 -0.20 -28.91 9.34
CA VAL A 570 -0.08 -29.08 10.80
C VAL A 570 1.40 -29.18 11.22
N VAL A 571 2.21 -29.94 10.48
CA VAL A 571 3.66 -30.05 10.71
C VAL A 571 4.37 -28.70 10.57
N GLU A 572 4.01 -27.90 9.56
CA GLU A 572 4.60 -26.57 9.39
C GLU A 572 4.23 -25.62 10.53
N ASP A 573 2.98 -25.66 11.01
CA ASP A 573 2.59 -24.91 12.20
C ASP A 573 3.35 -25.42 13.44
N TYR A 574 3.55 -26.73 13.58
CA TYR A 574 4.35 -27.30 14.69
C TYR A 574 5.78 -26.77 14.65
N LYS A 575 6.43 -26.76 13.49
CA LYS A 575 7.78 -26.20 13.32
C LYS A 575 7.83 -24.73 13.71
N ALA A 576 6.84 -23.94 13.32
CA ALA A 576 6.74 -22.54 13.68
C ALA A 576 6.59 -22.34 15.20
N TYR A 577 5.77 -23.17 15.87
CA TYR A 577 5.65 -23.13 17.32
C TYR A 577 6.94 -23.57 18.05
N SER A 578 7.58 -24.63 17.58
CA SER A 578 8.87 -25.11 18.10
C SER A 578 9.96 -24.02 17.97
N GLN A 579 9.98 -23.32 16.83
CA GLN A 579 10.88 -22.20 16.61
C GLN A 579 10.62 -21.04 17.60
N LEU A 580 9.35 -20.71 17.88
CA LEU A 580 9.01 -19.69 18.88
C LEU A 580 9.52 -20.04 20.28
N ILE A 581 9.42 -21.31 20.70
CA ILE A 581 10.02 -21.78 21.95
C ILE A 581 11.53 -21.55 21.92
N ARG A 582 12.21 -21.97 20.86
CA ARG A 582 13.67 -21.85 20.72
C ARG A 582 14.15 -20.40 20.78
N GLU A 583 13.44 -19.49 20.13
CA GLU A 583 13.83 -18.09 20.02
C GLU A 583 13.49 -17.28 21.28
N LYS A 584 12.32 -17.52 21.87
CA LYS A 584 11.77 -16.66 22.92
C LYS A 584 11.78 -17.29 24.31
N ALA A 585 11.95 -18.61 24.40
CA ALA A 585 11.99 -19.38 25.64
C ALA A 585 13.07 -20.49 25.58
N PRO A 586 14.35 -20.15 25.35
CA PRO A 586 15.41 -21.13 25.04
C PRO A 586 15.72 -22.13 26.17
N ASN A 587 15.31 -21.82 27.41
CA ASN A 587 15.50 -22.69 28.57
C ASN A 587 14.31 -23.63 28.84
N THR A 588 13.29 -23.62 27.97
CA THR A 588 12.07 -24.39 28.11
C THR A 588 12.16 -25.69 27.30
N ARG A 589 11.87 -26.83 27.93
CA ARG A 589 11.66 -28.09 27.18
C ARG A 589 10.31 -28.07 26.49
N PHE A 590 10.27 -28.43 25.20
CA PHE A 590 9.02 -28.44 24.44
C PHE A 590 8.53 -29.87 24.22
N ALA A 591 7.33 -30.20 24.68
CA ALA A 591 6.71 -31.50 24.50
C ALA A 591 5.43 -31.40 23.66
N PHE A 592 5.42 -32.06 22.50
CA PHE A 592 4.22 -32.19 21.69
C PHE A 592 3.48 -33.48 22.05
N ILE A 593 2.23 -33.32 22.47
CA ILE A 593 1.32 -34.45 22.74
C ILE A 593 0.70 -34.84 21.42
N SER A 594 0.87 -36.10 21.02
CA SER A 594 0.36 -36.64 19.75
C SER A 594 -1.12 -36.31 19.55
N ILE A 595 -1.50 -36.03 18.30
CA ILE A 595 -2.89 -35.81 17.90
C ILE A 595 -3.68 -37.09 18.16
N LYS A 596 -4.79 -36.99 18.90
CA LYS A 596 -5.57 -38.16 19.31
C LYS A 596 -6.58 -38.57 18.24
N PRO A 597 -6.81 -39.88 18.03
CA PRO A 597 -8.03 -40.34 17.36
C PRO A 597 -9.26 -40.11 18.25
N SER A 598 -10.45 -40.05 17.64
CA SER A 598 -11.71 -40.08 18.39
C SER A 598 -12.82 -40.78 17.62
N LEU A 599 -13.82 -41.31 18.32
CA LEU A 599 -14.98 -41.97 17.71
C LEU A 599 -15.65 -41.07 16.67
N LYS A 600 -15.85 -39.79 17.03
CA LYS A 600 -16.47 -38.78 16.15
C LYS A 600 -15.67 -38.45 14.88
N ARG A 601 -14.33 -38.57 14.93
CA ARG A 601 -13.42 -38.13 13.86
C ARG A 601 -12.54 -39.27 13.34
N TRP A 602 -12.97 -40.52 13.53
CA TRP A 602 -12.16 -41.68 13.15
C TRP A 602 -11.79 -41.70 11.67
N HIS A 603 -12.69 -41.22 10.81
CA HIS A 603 -12.46 -41.08 9.37
C HIS A 603 -11.30 -40.13 9.00
N LEU A 604 -10.89 -39.24 9.91
CA LEU A 604 -9.74 -38.33 9.73
C LEU A 604 -8.44 -38.86 10.35
N TRP A 605 -8.51 -39.99 11.05
CA TRP A 605 -7.36 -40.59 11.71
C TRP A 605 -6.16 -40.82 10.80
N PRO A 606 -6.30 -41.26 9.52
CA PRO A 606 -5.15 -41.44 8.64
C PRO A 606 -4.30 -40.17 8.48
N GLU A 607 -4.95 -39.00 8.34
CA GLU A 607 -4.27 -37.71 8.20
C GLU A 607 -3.63 -37.26 9.52
N MET A 608 -4.32 -37.48 10.65
CA MET A 608 -3.80 -37.18 11.99
C MET A 608 -2.58 -38.05 12.31
N ALA A 609 -2.63 -39.34 11.99
CA ALA A 609 -1.55 -40.29 12.16
C ALA A 609 -0.35 -39.94 11.27
N LEU A 610 -0.60 -39.45 10.05
CA LEU A 610 0.46 -38.96 9.18
C LEU A 610 1.17 -37.74 9.79
N ALA A 611 0.42 -36.77 10.30
CA ALA A 611 0.99 -35.61 10.99
C ALA A 611 1.80 -36.03 12.22
N ASN A 612 1.27 -36.95 13.04
CA ASN A 612 1.95 -37.50 14.20
C ASN A 612 3.31 -38.11 13.83
N ARG A 613 3.38 -39.01 12.84
CA ARG A 613 4.64 -39.63 12.40
C ARG A 613 5.67 -38.60 11.93
N MET A 614 5.23 -37.58 11.19
CA MET A 614 6.13 -36.52 10.72
C MET A 614 6.66 -35.67 11.87
N ILE A 615 5.82 -35.36 12.87
CA ILE A 615 6.25 -34.59 14.06
C ILE A 615 7.18 -35.43 14.94
N GLU A 616 6.86 -36.70 15.14
CA GLU A 616 7.71 -37.66 15.87
C GLU A 616 9.11 -37.71 15.26
N SER A 617 9.21 -37.91 13.94
CA SER A 617 10.49 -37.92 13.22
C SER A 617 11.28 -36.61 13.36
N ILE A 618 10.59 -35.46 13.46
CA ILE A 618 11.26 -34.19 13.73
C ILE A 618 11.83 -34.17 15.16
N CYS A 619 11.02 -34.56 16.16
CA CYS A 619 11.46 -34.62 17.56
C CYS A 619 12.63 -35.59 17.77
N GLU A 620 12.72 -36.70 17.03
CA GLU A 620 13.85 -37.64 17.10
C GLU A 620 15.19 -37.01 16.71
N THR A 621 15.17 -35.96 15.87
CA THR A 621 16.36 -35.25 15.40
C THR A 621 16.66 -33.96 16.17
N ASP A 622 15.76 -33.52 17.05
CA ASP A 622 15.85 -32.26 17.76
C ASP A 622 16.09 -32.45 19.25
N ASN A 623 17.21 -31.94 19.77
CA ASN A 623 17.58 -32.07 21.18
C ASN A 623 16.68 -31.27 22.16
N TYR A 624 15.79 -30.42 21.64
CA TYR A 624 14.99 -29.48 22.44
C TYR A 624 13.49 -29.77 22.43
N SER A 625 13.03 -30.70 21.58
CA SER A 625 11.63 -31.05 21.47
C SER A 625 11.39 -32.55 21.68
N TYR A 626 10.24 -32.87 22.26
CA TYR A 626 9.86 -34.22 22.65
C TYR A 626 8.51 -34.55 22.03
N TYR A 627 8.38 -35.76 21.52
CA TYR A 627 7.10 -36.31 21.10
C TYR A 627 6.56 -37.23 22.21
N ILE A 628 5.29 -37.06 22.57
CA ILE A 628 4.61 -37.88 23.57
C ILE A 628 3.45 -38.60 22.90
N ASP A 629 3.59 -39.93 22.78
CA ASP A 629 2.53 -40.79 22.24
C ASP A 629 1.43 -41.04 23.28
N ILE A 630 0.26 -40.45 23.07
CA ILE A 630 -0.96 -40.76 23.82
C ILE A 630 -1.91 -41.68 23.05
N VAL A 631 -1.57 -42.07 21.81
CA VAL A 631 -2.41 -42.88 20.93
C VAL A 631 -2.36 -44.34 21.37
N GLY A 632 -1.16 -44.89 21.61
CA GLY A 632 -0.99 -46.30 22.01
C GLY A 632 -1.92 -46.73 23.15
N PRO A 633 -2.02 -45.98 24.27
CA PRO A 633 -2.93 -46.29 25.38
C PRO A 633 -4.42 -46.19 25.04
N MET A 634 -4.78 -45.51 23.95
CA MET A 634 -6.17 -45.34 23.50
C MET A 634 -6.66 -46.48 22.61
N LEU A 635 -5.75 -47.36 22.16
CA LEU A 635 -6.07 -48.50 21.32
C LEU A 635 -6.15 -49.81 22.14
N ASP A 636 -7.04 -50.71 21.74
CA ASP A 636 -7.05 -52.10 22.22
C ASP A 636 -6.02 -52.97 21.47
N SER A 637 -6.00 -54.27 21.79
CA SER A 637 -5.09 -55.25 21.17
C SER A 637 -5.30 -55.40 19.66
N GLU A 638 -6.48 -55.03 19.17
CA GLU A 638 -6.93 -55.11 17.79
C GLU A 638 -6.66 -53.80 17.03
N GLY A 639 -6.14 -52.76 17.70
CA GLY A 639 -5.87 -51.46 17.11
C GLY A 639 -7.11 -50.57 16.97
N LEU A 640 -8.22 -50.91 17.64
CA LEU A 640 -9.45 -50.13 17.67
C LEU A 640 -9.50 -49.21 18.90
N LEU A 641 -10.31 -48.16 18.80
CA LEU A 641 -10.47 -47.21 19.90
C LEU A 641 -11.20 -47.84 21.08
N ARG A 642 -10.62 -47.70 22.29
CA ARG A 642 -11.33 -48.02 23.53
C ARG A 642 -12.43 -46.99 23.80
N GLU A 643 -13.68 -47.34 23.47
CA GLU A 643 -14.81 -46.42 23.53
C GLU A 643 -15.02 -45.78 24.91
N ASN A 644 -14.76 -46.51 25.99
CA ASN A 644 -14.92 -46.04 27.36
C ASN A 644 -13.94 -44.90 27.76
N LEU A 645 -12.94 -44.60 26.93
CA LEU A 645 -12.04 -43.47 27.11
C LEU A 645 -12.63 -42.14 26.59
N PHE A 646 -13.78 -42.17 25.92
CA PHE A 646 -14.44 -41.00 25.37
C PHE A 646 -15.69 -40.64 26.19
N ALA A 647 -15.97 -39.34 26.27
CA ALA A 647 -17.23 -38.82 26.78
C ALA A 647 -18.37 -39.08 25.78
N GLY A 648 -19.61 -38.81 26.18
CA GLY A 648 -20.80 -39.08 25.35
C GLY A 648 -20.84 -38.36 24.00
N ASP A 649 -20.00 -37.35 23.77
CA ASP A 649 -19.88 -36.69 22.46
C ASP A 649 -18.94 -37.41 21.47
N GLY A 650 -18.30 -38.50 21.90
CA GLY A 650 -17.36 -39.29 21.09
C GLY A 650 -16.12 -38.53 20.62
N LEU A 651 -15.89 -37.32 21.14
CA LEU A 651 -14.79 -36.44 20.74
C LEU A 651 -13.87 -36.16 21.92
N HIS A 652 -14.40 -35.72 23.06
CA HIS A 652 -13.61 -35.40 24.25
C HIS A 652 -13.40 -36.65 25.10
N LEU A 653 -12.37 -36.63 25.94
CA LEU A 653 -12.05 -37.73 26.84
C LEU A 653 -13.06 -37.82 27.99
N SER A 654 -13.35 -39.05 28.40
CA SER A 654 -13.97 -39.34 29.69
C SER A 654 -12.94 -39.19 30.81
N GLU A 655 -13.38 -39.35 32.07
CA GLU A 655 -12.47 -39.42 33.21
C GLU A 655 -11.42 -40.54 33.04
N LYS A 656 -11.82 -41.72 32.51
CA LYS A 656 -10.90 -42.81 32.20
C LYS A 656 -9.90 -42.44 31.10
N GLY A 657 -10.35 -41.68 30.09
CA GLY A 657 -9.48 -41.15 29.04
C GLY A 657 -8.42 -40.19 29.57
N TYR A 658 -8.81 -39.24 30.43
CA TYR A 658 -7.84 -38.37 31.09
C TYR A 658 -6.91 -39.15 32.02
N HIS A 659 -7.37 -40.17 32.74
CA HIS A 659 -6.47 -41.02 33.53
C HIS A 659 -5.40 -41.72 32.67
N ALA A 660 -5.77 -42.20 31.46
CA ALA A 660 -4.80 -42.78 30.55
C ALA A 660 -3.74 -41.75 30.12
N TRP A 661 -4.16 -40.53 29.75
CA TRP A 661 -3.24 -39.45 29.41
C TRP A 661 -2.37 -39.02 30.59
N THR A 662 -2.95 -38.91 31.78
CA THR A 662 -2.24 -38.57 33.03
C THR A 662 -1.09 -39.54 33.28
N ARG A 663 -1.31 -40.84 33.08
CA ARG A 663 -0.27 -41.85 33.24
C ARG A 663 0.91 -41.63 32.29
N VAL A 664 0.64 -41.37 31.00
CA VAL A 664 1.68 -41.11 29.99
C VAL A 664 2.49 -39.86 30.34
N ILE A 665 1.80 -38.75 30.63
CA ILE A 665 2.48 -37.49 30.95
C ILE A 665 3.26 -37.59 32.26
N SER A 666 2.76 -38.34 33.26
CA SER A 666 3.47 -38.55 34.52
C SER A 666 4.77 -39.33 34.29
N GLN A 667 4.70 -40.43 33.51
CA GLN A 667 5.88 -41.22 33.17
C GLN A 667 6.92 -40.40 32.38
N TRP A 668 6.47 -39.55 31.46
CA TRP A 668 7.36 -38.66 30.73
C TRP A 668 8.03 -37.64 31.66
N LEU A 669 7.28 -37.05 32.60
CA LEU A 669 7.81 -36.10 33.58
C LEU A 669 8.86 -36.72 34.50
N ASP A 670 8.68 -37.96 34.93
CA ASP A 670 9.65 -38.65 35.80
C ASP A 670 11.03 -38.82 35.13
N GLN A 671 11.07 -38.81 33.80
CA GLN A 671 12.28 -38.97 33.00
C GLN A 671 12.82 -37.63 32.47
N ASN A 672 11.95 -36.65 32.22
CA ASN A 672 12.25 -35.45 31.43
C ASN A 672 11.88 -34.12 32.11
N ASP A 673 11.44 -34.09 33.36
CA ASP A 673 11.28 -32.83 34.09
C ASP A 673 12.64 -32.35 34.63
N PRO A 674 13.13 -31.15 34.26
CA PRO A 674 14.40 -30.63 34.79
C PRO A 674 14.32 -30.21 36.27
N GLY A 675 13.14 -30.29 36.90
CA GLY A 675 12.92 -29.85 38.28
C GLY A 675 12.67 -28.34 38.39
N PRO A 676 12.11 -27.89 39.54
CA PRO A 676 11.80 -26.49 39.79
C PRO A 676 13.01 -25.56 39.72
#